data_AF-A0ABD0SAT4-F1
#
_entry.id   AF-A0ABD0SAT4-F1
#
_cell.length_a   1.000
_cell.length_b   1.000
_cell.length_c   1.000
_cell.angle_alpha   90.00
_cell.angle_beta   90.00
_cell.angle_gamma   90.00
#
_symmetry.space_group_name_H-M   'P 1'
#
loop_
_entity.id
_entity.type
_entity.pdbx_description
1 polymer ?
#
loop_
_entity_poly.entity_id
_entity_poly.type
_entity_poly.pdbx_seq_one_letter_code
_entity_poly.pdbx_strand_id
1 'polypeptide(L)'
;MPKKEKKKPEDYLGKRQQALNTKVNQAVVDKVTFNDIKHANEASDLDKLFKIDVAAKYRNSDYIIDVLKCGDSLYISRALKKCLWLFDEDHTHIINPEFLHDNILPFMSTNMKKKLLTAVSIYVRTEERAVDFYHYCMKMKLYNIAFKFLLFTPKEFKLDIMRDEGANGPLKNFVEKNTDYIKHLIGKSFSLLEACFNLLSIHRRYELILQFKYFYTVSNDKYVECLEKYILPEHFYCQFSYKLSKDIMTKHKERVLKNPKFFEPLVDRDVFVKYTTADDAKVFAVSLLPEESSEFWDMTYYWKYEHFLKQIPHEETYAFIKKIFKDRYPKCEFEMTLEFHRQDLYRFMTQEEKEEWALRHLKSEKQLLGVGCDYLWYQYVGFEVSFETVKHMIMVTKEPEKRLDMCNVLVKSARNNRELEQLFIYYDKRHSNEGRLNHDNFLRTVITHQNVFIFDEACWEAFYVLLMNMELYNVLDFNDDNIIFKSVTLLYYILHGLAMNDGLKEYLLLHFETHYIYEHLDKLDKEKHEVIYTYLFKYYTDEILGFKDQIFTDEVRDRVKRYNRNIIGLMSKFREDTSVPQQKKEVYNQPKKERIVDNSLSDRELIRRLKTDTYLIKEVVPDLNERFLRKPFRVVNFLKKLKIYYSDDVAKTYLELFEDLVSKKCGLRSIEAGVFGILQLADEKRKEVFINEYAPQDSKINHKDIQPDQLRIQKAICRFLGYSRPPLPLASVNLYLRGDYVKFCLSIFDMYLAHLPIPMCVQFVDSIMDSPVSTQKHGIRLAFKCFHSNDLKKIVTDIWNKTKNVSLRGIIYKALYEKLKMDANEPELFDALKSFTLTLHQDDEHDIFGLFSHYPVLPDEYRGHHDEALWRAVGKFKDMQPNIDRKIGVINRMYIDMYIMNEEFVRTVVDEHVNTMLLEKKLHLNYSNEGDLSRLLDEKWKLTARYIIHYATFATTNIDKYVKLTEEIVEKCIELWSEEYRGMNHFQELCSQFFIYLKEESYVIHPTVQNYETVIPVYESMLNKLMKNLPLRDIYMLVWDLRLTIITRREIQTEKDNALTASDVWIDIIPKSSTRLGRDVGKLIIEYVENKTYFSSFIPDICQAIRSAAKDHLFCLNGFKPYDVEKVFLYVASGLLEHEFPETHIMAINMLPDTGHILWSSDEVGQIVQKVKSYPDSEVQAALYFKQYSKKIPYPRYYGNHYALYA
;
A
#
# COMPACT_ATOMS: atom_id res chain seq x y z
N MET A 1 21.34 -58.93 -5.57
CA MET A 1 21.34 -59.10 -4.09
C MET A 1 19.90 -59.21 -3.60
N PRO A 2 19.52 -60.25 -2.85
CA PRO A 2 18.18 -60.39 -2.31
C PRO A 2 17.97 -59.42 -1.13
N LYS A 3 16.79 -58.80 -1.07
CA LYS A 3 16.36 -57.92 0.02
C LYS A 3 16.28 -58.73 1.32
N LYS A 4 17.21 -58.50 2.26
CA LYS A 4 17.03 -58.93 3.65
C LYS A 4 15.81 -58.22 4.23
N GLU A 5 14.76 -58.97 4.54
CA GLU A 5 13.67 -58.52 5.40
C GLU A 5 14.25 -58.11 6.76
N LYS A 6 14.32 -56.81 7.03
CA LYS A 6 14.58 -56.31 8.37
C LYS A 6 13.33 -56.60 9.22
N LYS A 7 13.46 -57.54 10.15
CA LYS A 7 12.50 -57.81 11.25
C LYS A 7 12.08 -56.47 11.85
N LYS A 8 10.79 -56.11 11.76
CA LYS A 8 10.27 -54.88 12.39
C LYS A 8 10.43 -55.02 13.92
N PRO A 9 10.92 -54.00 14.62
CA PRO A 9 11.11 -54.05 16.07
C PRO A 9 9.79 -54.19 16.83
N GLU A 10 9.87 -54.70 18.06
CA GLU A 10 8.71 -55.13 18.84
C GLU A 10 7.92 -53.99 19.52
N ASP A 11 8.42 -52.76 19.59
CA ASP A 11 7.69 -51.63 20.20
C ASP A 11 7.91 -50.32 19.43
N TYR A 12 6.85 -49.80 18.80
CA TYR A 12 6.83 -48.57 18.01
C TYR A 12 5.41 -47.98 17.96
N LEU A 13 5.28 -46.70 17.58
CA LEU A 13 4.02 -45.95 17.67
C LEU A 13 2.85 -46.63 16.96
N GLY A 14 3.12 -47.22 15.79
CA GLY A 14 2.12 -47.94 15.01
C GLY A 14 1.58 -49.18 15.76
N LYS A 15 2.44 -49.93 16.45
CA LYS A 15 2.04 -51.11 17.23
C LYS A 15 1.19 -50.75 18.44
N ARG A 16 1.52 -49.67 19.15
CA ARG A 16 0.69 -49.18 20.28
C ARG A 16 -0.67 -48.68 19.84
N GLN A 17 -0.72 -47.97 18.71
CA GLN A 17 -2.00 -47.59 18.10
C GLN A 17 -2.80 -48.81 17.64
N GLN A 18 -2.15 -49.84 17.11
CA GLN A 18 -2.79 -51.10 16.74
C GLN A 18 -3.34 -51.82 17.98
N ALA A 19 -2.59 -51.89 19.08
CA ALA A 19 -3.03 -52.50 20.33
C ALA A 19 -4.30 -51.82 20.89
N LEU A 20 -4.37 -50.48 20.87
CA LEU A 20 -5.58 -49.75 21.22
C LEU A 20 -6.76 -50.16 20.33
N ASN A 21 -6.58 -50.18 19.00
CA ASN A 21 -7.63 -50.58 18.06
C ASN A 21 -8.07 -52.04 18.29
N THR A 22 -7.13 -52.95 18.58
CA THR A 22 -7.44 -54.35 18.90
C THR A 22 -8.28 -54.45 20.16
N LYS A 23 -7.92 -53.74 21.24
CA LYS A 23 -8.72 -53.70 22.48
C LYS A 23 -10.13 -53.16 22.22
N VAL A 24 -10.27 -52.08 21.44
CA VAL A 24 -11.58 -51.53 21.08
C VAL A 24 -12.42 -52.57 20.34
N ASN A 25 -11.84 -53.24 19.34
CA ASN A 25 -12.56 -54.26 18.58
C ASN A 25 -12.91 -55.48 19.45
N GLN A 26 -12.01 -55.88 20.35
CA GLN A 26 -12.24 -56.97 21.29
C GLN A 26 -13.42 -56.66 22.21
N ALA A 27 -13.47 -55.45 22.81
CA ALA A 27 -14.60 -55.03 23.64
C ALA A 27 -15.93 -55.02 22.87
N VAL A 28 -15.90 -54.64 21.59
CA VAL A 28 -17.08 -54.68 20.71
C VAL A 28 -17.52 -56.12 20.42
N VAL A 29 -16.58 -57.03 20.13
CA VAL A 29 -16.83 -58.46 19.89
C VAL A 29 -17.37 -59.14 21.16
N ASP A 30 -16.79 -58.82 22.32
CA ASP A 30 -17.16 -59.36 23.63
C ASP A 30 -18.47 -58.73 24.17
N LYS A 31 -19.10 -57.81 23.41
CA LYS A 31 -20.37 -57.13 23.73
C LYS A 31 -20.37 -56.46 25.10
N VAL A 32 -19.25 -55.88 25.50
CA VAL A 32 -19.15 -55.09 26.74
C VAL A 32 -20.13 -53.92 26.65
N THR A 33 -21.03 -53.75 27.62
CA THR A 33 -21.99 -52.64 27.53
C THR A 33 -21.29 -51.30 27.74
N PHE A 34 -21.72 -50.26 27.01
CA PHE A 34 -21.09 -48.95 27.15
C PHE A 34 -21.24 -48.38 28.56
N ASN A 35 -22.34 -48.68 29.26
CA ASN A 35 -22.58 -48.21 30.62
C ASN A 35 -21.55 -48.76 31.61
N ASP A 36 -21.11 -50.01 31.43
CA ASP A 36 -20.09 -50.63 32.29
C ASP A 36 -18.74 -49.92 32.18
N ILE A 37 -18.39 -49.43 30.99
CA ILE A 37 -17.12 -48.71 30.76
C ILE A 37 -17.23 -47.20 30.97
N LYS A 38 -18.43 -46.61 30.87
CA LYS A 38 -18.64 -45.16 31.01
C LYS A 38 -18.07 -44.65 32.33
N HIS A 39 -18.38 -45.34 33.43
CA HIS A 39 -18.01 -44.96 34.79
C HIS A 39 -16.65 -45.51 35.27
N ALA A 40 -15.94 -46.29 34.43
CA ALA A 40 -14.61 -46.77 34.77
C ALA A 40 -13.63 -45.60 34.94
N ASN A 41 -12.75 -45.67 35.93
CA ASN A 41 -11.79 -44.60 36.21
C ASN A 41 -10.80 -44.42 35.02
N GLU A 42 -10.53 -43.18 34.63
CA GLU A 42 -9.61 -42.83 33.54
C GLU A 42 -8.23 -42.54 34.11
N ALA A 43 -7.29 -43.47 33.97
CA ALA A 43 -5.91 -43.28 34.44
C ALA A 43 -5.03 -42.58 33.40
N SER A 44 -5.38 -42.67 32.12
CA SER A 44 -4.57 -42.16 31.01
C SER A 44 -5.41 -41.59 29.84
N ASP A 45 -4.75 -40.84 28.95
CA ASP A 45 -5.33 -40.41 27.68
C ASP A 45 -5.83 -41.61 26.84
N LEU A 46 -5.19 -42.79 26.95
CA LEU A 46 -5.60 -43.99 26.21
C LEU A 46 -6.94 -44.52 26.66
N ASP A 47 -7.24 -44.47 27.97
CA ASP A 47 -8.50 -44.98 28.50
C ASP A 47 -9.67 -44.17 27.98
N LYS A 48 -9.53 -42.85 27.94
CA LYS A 48 -10.56 -41.97 27.37
C LYS A 48 -10.68 -42.11 25.86
N LEU A 49 -9.56 -42.25 25.14
CA LEU A 49 -9.58 -42.53 23.70
C LEU A 49 -10.21 -43.89 23.39
N PHE A 50 -10.02 -44.89 24.25
CA PHE A 50 -10.69 -46.19 24.18
C PHE A 50 -12.20 -46.02 24.34
N LYS A 51 -12.67 -45.31 25.38
CA LYS A 51 -14.10 -45.04 25.57
C LYS A 51 -14.71 -44.30 24.37
N ILE A 52 -14.04 -43.28 23.84
CA ILE A 52 -14.50 -42.55 22.63
C ILE A 52 -14.60 -43.49 21.43
N ASP A 53 -13.60 -44.33 21.20
CA ASP A 53 -13.58 -45.26 20.07
C ASP A 53 -14.64 -46.36 20.20
N VAL A 54 -14.92 -46.86 21.42
CA VAL A 54 -16.01 -47.82 21.69
C VAL A 54 -17.37 -47.14 21.52
N ALA A 55 -17.56 -45.94 22.07
CA ALA A 55 -18.78 -45.13 21.89
C ALA A 55 -19.06 -44.88 20.39
N ALA A 56 -18.01 -44.57 19.62
CA ALA A 56 -18.10 -44.37 18.18
C ALA A 56 -18.53 -45.66 17.44
N LYS A 57 -18.12 -46.84 17.91
CA LYS A 57 -18.53 -48.14 17.34
C LYS A 57 -19.97 -48.48 17.67
N TYR A 58 -20.42 -48.16 18.88
CA TYR A 58 -21.81 -48.36 19.33
C TYR A 58 -22.77 -47.23 18.93
N ARG A 59 -22.29 -46.20 18.21
CA ARG A 59 -23.07 -45.01 17.85
C ARG A 59 -23.76 -44.34 19.05
N ASN A 60 -23.10 -44.30 20.20
CA ASN A 60 -23.65 -43.66 21.40
C ASN A 60 -23.56 -42.13 21.26
N SER A 61 -24.63 -41.49 20.78
CA SER A 61 -24.69 -40.04 20.52
C SER A 61 -24.49 -39.21 21.78
N ASP A 62 -25.12 -39.59 22.89
CA ASP A 62 -25.12 -38.81 24.14
C ASP A 62 -23.70 -38.64 24.70
N TYR A 63 -22.95 -39.74 24.76
CA TYR A 63 -21.56 -39.68 25.21
C TYR A 63 -20.67 -38.88 24.26
N ILE A 64 -20.89 -38.98 22.94
CA ILE A 64 -20.12 -38.18 21.97
C ILE A 64 -20.43 -36.70 22.11
N ILE A 65 -21.69 -36.32 22.34
CA ILE A 65 -22.10 -34.95 22.64
C ILE A 65 -21.39 -34.44 23.89
N ASP A 66 -21.35 -35.23 24.97
CA ASP A 66 -20.62 -34.87 26.20
C ASP A 66 -19.11 -34.68 25.92
N VAL A 67 -18.52 -35.53 25.08
CA VAL A 67 -17.12 -35.39 24.65
C VAL A 67 -16.91 -34.11 23.83
N LEU A 68 -17.89 -33.67 23.02
CA LEU A 68 -17.80 -32.40 22.30
C LEU A 68 -17.79 -31.19 23.25
N LYS A 69 -18.41 -31.31 24.44
CA LYS A 69 -18.48 -30.27 25.49
C LYS A 69 -17.28 -30.26 26.44
N CYS A 70 -16.43 -31.29 26.42
CA CYS A 70 -15.37 -31.46 27.43
C CYS A 70 -14.19 -30.47 27.34
N GLY A 71 -14.10 -29.67 26.28
CA GLY A 71 -13.05 -28.65 26.09
C GLY A 71 -11.68 -29.16 25.63
N ASP A 72 -11.34 -30.44 25.78
CA ASP A 72 -10.03 -30.95 25.33
C ASP A 72 -10.01 -31.21 23.82
N SER A 73 -9.15 -30.47 23.14
CA SER A 73 -8.98 -30.58 21.69
C SER A 73 -8.59 -31.98 21.20
N LEU A 74 -7.89 -32.81 21.98
CA LEU A 74 -7.55 -34.19 21.59
C LEU A 74 -8.80 -35.04 21.46
N TYR A 75 -9.65 -35.02 22.50
CA TYR A 75 -10.83 -35.86 22.59
C TYR A 75 -11.88 -35.44 21.56
N ILE A 76 -12.13 -34.13 21.43
CA ILE A 76 -12.99 -33.57 20.39
C ILE A 76 -12.48 -33.96 19.00
N SER A 77 -11.18 -33.82 18.74
CA SER A 77 -10.60 -34.21 17.46
C SER A 77 -10.72 -35.72 17.18
N ARG A 78 -10.63 -36.55 18.22
CA ARG A 78 -10.83 -38.00 18.10
C ARG A 78 -12.28 -38.32 17.77
N ALA A 79 -13.23 -37.73 18.51
CA ALA A 79 -14.66 -37.91 18.30
C ALA A 79 -15.06 -37.51 16.88
N LEU A 80 -14.70 -36.31 16.41
CA LEU A 80 -14.99 -35.85 15.05
C LEU A 80 -14.41 -36.75 13.96
N LYS A 81 -13.24 -37.36 14.20
CA LYS A 81 -12.59 -38.25 13.23
C LYS A 81 -13.23 -39.65 13.20
N LYS A 82 -13.76 -40.13 14.33
CA LYS A 82 -14.25 -41.50 14.49
C LYS A 82 -15.76 -41.61 14.29
N CYS A 83 -16.50 -40.55 14.60
CA CYS A 83 -17.96 -40.50 14.53
C CYS A 83 -18.40 -39.81 13.23
N LEU A 84 -17.92 -40.28 12.08
CA LEU A 84 -18.36 -39.73 10.79
C LEU A 84 -19.87 -39.94 10.56
N TRP A 85 -20.44 -40.97 11.18
CA TRP A 85 -21.88 -41.26 11.17
C TRP A 85 -22.73 -40.13 11.79
N LEU A 86 -22.14 -39.26 12.62
CA LEU A 86 -22.85 -38.13 13.22
C LEU A 86 -23.25 -37.08 12.16
N PHE A 87 -22.61 -37.08 10.99
CA PHE A 87 -22.92 -36.14 9.91
C PHE A 87 -23.96 -36.69 8.91
N ASP A 88 -24.31 -37.98 9.02
CA ASP A 88 -25.30 -38.65 8.17
C ASP A 88 -26.73 -38.13 8.43
N GLU A 89 -27.69 -38.49 7.57
CA GLU A 89 -29.07 -37.99 7.64
C GLU A 89 -29.81 -38.40 8.92
N ASP A 90 -29.50 -39.59 9.46
CA ASP A 90 -30.08 -40.12 10.71
C ASP A 90 -29.83 -39.21 11.94
N HIS A 91 -28.82 -38.34 11.87
CA HIS A 91 -28.40 -37.47 12.98
C HIS A 91 -28.61 -35.97 12.69
N THR A 92 -29.49 -35.65 11.75
CA THR A 92 -29.91 -34.27 11.42
C THR A 92 -30.44 -33.50 12.64
N HIS A 93 -31.15 -34.17 13.55
CA HIS A 93 -31.62 -33.59 14.81
C HIS A 93 -30.48 -33.14 15.77
N ILE A 94 -29.25 -33.67 15.60
CA ILE A 94 -28.06 -33.28 16.39
C ILE A 94 -27.18 -32.30 15.61
N ILE A 95 -26.90 -32.60 14.34
CA ILE A 95 -26.07 -31.74 13.47
C ILE A 95 -26.97 -30.84 12.62
N ASN A 96 -27.57 -29.85 13.27
CA ASN A 96 -28.25 -28.71 12.65
C ASN A 96 -27.85 -27.41 13.38
N PRO A 97 -28.03 -26.23 12.76
CA PRO A 97 -27.62 -24.97 13.36
C PRO A 97 -28.19 -24.70 14.76
N GLU A 98 -29.48 -24.95 14.98
CA GLU A 98 -30.19 -24.65 16.23
C GLU A 98 -29.66 -25.51 17.39
N PHE A 99 -29.66 -26.83 17.22
CA PHE A 99 -29.17 -27.74 18.26
C PHE A 99 -27.71 -27.47 18.59
N LEU A 100 -26.87 -27.23 17.58
CA LEU A 100 -25.46 -26.89 17.82
C LEU A 100 -25.31 -25.56 18.56
N HIS A 101 -26.09 -24.53 18.20
CA HIS A 101 -26.04 -23.21 18.83
C HIS A 101 -26.40 -23.26 20.31
N ASP A 102 -27.43 -24.03 20.67
CA ASP A 102 -27.96 -24.05 22.03
C ASP A 102 -27.25 -25.07 22.92
N ASN A 103 -26.89 -26.24 22.37
CA ASN A 103 -26.49 -27.38 23.19
C ASN A 103 -24.99 -27.70 23.16
N ILE A 104 -24.26 -27.37 22.08
CA ILE A 104 -22.86 -27.82 21.92
C ILE A 104 -21.89 -26.64 21.88
N LEU A 105 -22.11 -25.69 20.97
CA LEU A 105 -21.20 -24.58 20.74
C LEU A 105 -20.94 -23.73 22.01
N PRO A 106 -21.91 -23.44 22.91
CA PRO A 106 -21.64 -22.65 24.12
C PRO A 106 -20.57 -23.27 25.02
N PHE A 107 -20.37 -24.58 24.95
CA PHE A 107 -19.38 -25.32 25.76
C PHE A 107 -18.06 -25.56 25.02
N MET A 108 -17.94 -25.13 23.76
CA MET A 108 -16.72 -25.32 22.96
C MET A 108 -15.85 -24.07 22.95
N SER A 109 -14.52 -24.29 22.91
CA SER A 109 -13.56 -23.22 22.63
C SER A 109 -13.66 -22.73 21.19
N THR A 110 -13.22 -21.50 20.93
CA THR A 110 -13.27 -20.88 19.59
C THR A 110 -12.65 -21.77 18.51
N ASN A 111 -11.50 -22.38 18.79
CA ASN A 111 -10.85 -23.28 17.84
C ASN A 111 -11.66 -24.58 17.62
N MET A 112 -12.30 -25.10 18.66
CA MET A 112 -13.10 -26.33 18.55
C MET A 112 -14.43 -26.07 17.85
N LYS A 113 -15.07 -24.91 18.05
CA LYS A 113 -16.22 -24.46 17.24
C LYS A 113 -15.88 -24.43 15.75
N LYS A 114 -14.79 -23.74 15.40
CA LYS A 114 -14.31 -23.65 14.00
C LYS A 114 -13.98 -25.02 13.43
N LYS A 115 -13.42 -25.92 14.24
CA LYS A 115 -13.08 -27.29 13.83
C LYS A 115 -14.32 -28.15 13.60
N LEU A 116 -15.31 -28.09 14.48
CA LEU A 116 -16.60 -28.77 14.31
C LEU A 116 -17.29 -28.26 13.05
N LEU A 117 -17.52 -26.95 12.91
CA LEU A 117 -18.18 -26.38 11.73
C LEU A 117 -17.40 -26.65 10.42
N THR A 118 -16.07 -26.68 10.48
CA THR A 118 -15.27 -27.11 9.32
C THR A 118 -15.51 -28.60 9.01
N ALA A 119 -15.57 -29.49 10.01
CA ALA A 119 -15.92 -30.88 9.80
C ALA A 119 -17.34 -31.01 9.20
N VAL A 120 -18.32 -30.25 9.72
CA VAL A 120 -19.68 -30.17 9.16
C VAL A 120 -19.63 -29.76 7.68
N SER A 121 -18.88 -28.70 7.31
CA SER A 121 -18.73 -28.29 5.90
C SER A 121 -18.06 -29.34 5.01
N ILE A 122 -17.28 -30.25 5.59
CA ILE A 122 -16.59 -31.32 4.86
C ILE A 122 -17.46 -32.56 4.71
N TYR A 123 -18.39 -32.85 5.63
CA TYR A 123 -19.12 -34.13 5.65
C TYR A 123 -20.62 -33.99 5.38
N VAL A 124 -21.24 -32.84 5.65
CA VAL A 124 -22.62 -32.57 5.24
C VAL A 124 -22.65 -32.27 3.74
N ARG A 125 -23.50 -33.00 3.01
CA ARG A 125 -23.61 -32.94 1.54
C ARG A 125 -25.00 -32.60 1.02
N THR A 126 -26.01 -32.61 1.88
CA THR A 126 -27.38 -32.24 1.54
C THR A 126 -27.46 -30.73 1.28
N GLU A 127 -28.05 -30.34 0.15
CA GLU A 127 -28.12 -28.94 -0.31
C GLU A 127 -28.82 -28.03 0.69
N GLU A 128 -29.99 -28.44 1.21
CA GLU A 128 -30.78 -27.70 2.21
C GLU A 128 -29.98 -27.43 3.48
N ARG A 129 -29.36 -28.47 4.06
CA ARG A 129 -28.52 -28.33 5.26
C ARG A 129 -27.31 -27.44 5.01
N ALA A 130 -26.71 -27.48 3.82
CA ALA A 130 -25.59 -26.62 3.47
C ALA A 130 -26.01 -25.14 3.43
N VAL A 131 -27.23 -24.85 2.94
CA VAL A 131 -27.83 -23.50 2.97
C VAL A 131 -28.08 -23.04 4.40
N ASP A 132 -28.66 -23.89 5.25
CA ASP A 132 -28.92 -23.55 6.66
C ASP A 132 -27.63 -23.20 7.41
N PHE A 133 -26.59 -24.03 7.23
CA PHE A 133 -25.29 -23.78 7.84
C PHE A 133 -24.55 -22.58 7.23
N TYR A 134 -24.75 -22.28 5.95
CA TYR A 134 -24.25 -21.06 5.33
C TYR A 134 -24.87 -19.83 6.01
N HIS A 135 -26.20 -19.75 6.09
CA HIS A 135 -26.89 -18.62 6.74
C HIS A 135 -26.50 -18.49 8.21
N TYR A 136 -26.43 -19.60 8.94
CA TYR A 136 -25.97 -19.60 10.33
C TYR A 136 -24.55 -19.03 10.45
N CYS A 137 -23.61 -19.49 9.62
CA CYS A 137 -22.23 -19.00 9.66
C CYS A 137 -22.12 -17.53 9.25
N MET A 138 -22.93 -17.06 8.30
CA MET A 138 -23.01 -15.65 7.91
C MET A 138 -23.50 -14.78 9.08
N LYS A 139 -24.59 -15.18 9.74
CA LYS A 139 -25.12 -14.51 10.94
C LYS A 139 -24.06 -14.43 12.05
N MET A 140 -23.29 -15.49 12.25
CA MET A 140 -22.22 -15.56 13.25
C MET A 140 -20.90 -14.88 12.81
N LYS A 141 -20.88 -14.19 11.65
CA LYS A 141 -19.70 -13.54 11.06
C LYS A 141 -18.50 -14.49 10.85
N LEU A 142 -18.79 -15.78 10.58
CA LEU A 142 -17.81 -16.84 10.29
C LEU A 142 -17.63 -17.03 8.78
N TYR A 143 -17.36 -15.95 8.05
CA TYR A 143 -17.35 -15.90 6.58
C TYR A 143 -16.52 -17.01 5.92
N ASN A 144 -15.27 -17.20 6.37
CA ASN A 144 -14.38 -18.23 5.81
C ASN A 144 -14.92 -19.67 5.93
N ILE A 145 -15.82 -19.93 6.89
CA ILE A 145 -16.47 -21.23 7.06
C ILE A 145 -17.77 -21.25 6.26
N ALA A 146 -18.57 -20.17 6.29
CA ALA A 146 -19.78 -20.01 5.50
C ALA A 146 -19.51 -20.35 4.03
N PHE A 147 -18.47 -19.76 3.44
CA PHE A 147 -18.14 -20.01 2.04
C PHE A 147 -17.74 -21.46 1.73
N LYS A 148 -17.27 -22.25 2.70
CA LYS A 148 -17.03 -23.69 2.46
C LYS A 148 -18.33 -24.45 2.18
N PHE A 149 -19.44 -24.02 2.78
CA PHE A 149 -20.75 -24.63 2.55
C PHE A 149 -21.29 -24.36 1.14
N LEU A 150 -20.97 -23.19 0.55
CA LEU A 150 -21.38 -22.85 -0.82
C LEU A 150 -20.98 -23.89 -1.86
N LEU A 151 -19.94 -24.72 -1.63
CA LEU A 151 -19.59 -25.78 -2.60
C LEU A 151 -20.74 -26.76 -2.83
N PHE A 152 -21.54 -27.02 -1.79
CA PHE A 152 -22.58 -28.05 -1.75
C PHE A 152 -24.00 -27.46 -1.79
N THR A 153 -24.15 -26.18 -2.13
CA THR A 153 -25.47 -25.56 -2.33
C THR A 153 -25.93 -25.65 -3.79
N PRO A 154 -27.23 -25.46 -4.07
CA PRO A 154 -27.76 -25.42 -5.44
C PRO A 154 -27.06 -24.35 -6.29
N LYS A 155 -27.07 -24.54 -7.62
CA LYS A 155 -26.46 -23.59 -8.56
C LYS A 155 -27.12 -22.21 -8.49
N GLU A 156 -28.44 -22.19 -8.35
CA GLU A 156 -29.30 -21.01 -8.29
C GLU A 156 -28.95 -20.21 -7.04
N PHE A 157 -28.84 -20.88 -5.88
CA PHE A 157 -28.39 -20.26 -4.63
C PHE A 157 -26.98 -19.65 -4.76
N LYS A 158 -26.03 -20.35 -5.41
CA LYS A 158 -24.68 -19.80 -5.67
C LYS A 158 -24.74 -18.51 -6.50
N LEU A 159 -25.60 -18.48 -7.52
CA LEU A 159 -25.78 -17.31 -8.38
C LEU A 159 -26.39 -16.15 -7.61
N ASP A 160 -27.38 -16.40 -6.77
CA ASP A 160 -28.04 -15.37 -5.96
C ASP A 160 -27.04 -14.76 -4.97
N ILE A 161 -26.28 -15.57 -4.23
CA ILE A 161 -25.22 -15.07 -3.34
C ILE A 161 -24.15 -14.28 -4.10
N MET A 162 -23.75 -14.73 -5.30
CA MET A 162 -22.79 -14.01 -6.14
C MET A 162 -23.35 -12.69 -6.71
N ARG A 163 -24.67 -12.51 -6.75
CA ARG A 163 -25.31 -11.27 -7.20
C ARG A 163 -25.57 -10.33 -6.02
N ASP A 164 -26.09 -10.86 -4.92
CA ASP A 164 -26.50 -10.12 -3.73
C ASP A 164 -25.33 -9.58 -2.91
N GLU A 165 -24.21 -10.31 -2.77
CA GLU A 165 -23.07 -9.83 -1.99
C GLU A 165 -22.27 -8.69 -2.69
N GLY A 166 -22.54 -8.41 -3.96
CA GLY A 166 -22.08 -7.21 -4.67
C GLY A 166 -20.55 -6.97 -4.70
N ALA A 167 -20.16 -5.77 -5.10
CA ALA A 167 -18.75 -5.38 -5.30
C ALA A 167 -17.94 -5.19 -3.99
N ASN A 168 -18.58 -5.17 -2.82
CA ASN A 168 -17.94 -4.87 -1.53
C ASN A 168 -18.20 -5.95 -0.45
N GLY A 169 -18.78 -7.10 -0.80
CA GLY A 169 -19.12 -8.15 0.16
C GLY A 169 -17.95 -9.02 0.64
N PRO A 170 -18.12 -9.75 1.77
CA PRO A 170 -17.10 -10.66 2.29
C PRO A 170 -16.70 -11.77 1.32
N LEU A 171 -17.60 -12.22 0.42
CA LEU A 171 -17.31 -13.23 -0.59
C LEU A 171 -16.23 -12.78 -1.56
N LYS A 172 -16.26 -11.52 -2.03
CA LYS A 172 -15.23 -10.98 -2.93
C LYS A 172 -13.85 -11.13 -2.31
N ASN A 173 -13.69 -10.66 -1.07
CA ASN A 173 -12.43 -10.76 -0.32
C ASN A 173 -11.97 -12.20 -0.11
N PHE A 174 -12.90 -13.14 0.07
CA PHE A 174 -12.58 -14.55 0.24
C PHE A 174 -12.11 -15.19 -1.07
N VAL A 175 -12.84 -14.95 -2.16
CA VAL A 175 -12.56 -15.42 -3.51
C VAL A 175 -11.19 -14.91 -3.96
N GLU A 176 -10.90 -13.62 -3.79
CA GLU A 176 -9.60 -13.02 -4.14
C GLU A 176 -8.40 -13.66 -3.42
N LYS A 177 -8.60 -14.25 -2.24
CA LYS A 177 -7.54 -14.90 -1.43
C LYS A 177 -7.43 -16.41 -1.64
N ASN A 178 -8.43 -17.06 -2.24
CA ASN A 178 -8.55 -18.53 -2.28
C ASN A 178 -8.83 -19.05 -3.69
N THR A 179 -7.88 -18.88 -4.60
CA THR A 179 -8.10 -19.17 -6.04
C THR A 179 -8.46 -20.63 -6.35
N ASP A 180 -7.90 -21.59 -5.61
CA ASP A 180 -8.21 -23.02 -5.81
C ASP A 180 -9.64 -23.39 -5.40
N TYR A 181 -10.21 -22.69 -4.41
CA TYR A 181 -11.60 -22.87 -4.01
C TYR A 181 -12.57 -22.45 -5.13
N ILE A 182 -12.26 -21.38 -5.85
CA ILE A 182 -13.12 -20.84 -6.91
C ILE A 182 -13.31 -21.86 -8.04
N LYS A 183 -12.26 -22.60 -8.40
CA LYS A 183 -12.34 -23.67 -9.42
C LYS A 183 -13.41 -24.70 -9.08
N HIS A 184 -13.49 -25.09 -7.80
CA HIS A 184 -14.49 -26.03 -7.32
C HIS A 184 -15.88 -25.41 -7.22
N LEU A 185 -15.98 -24.14 -6.83
CA LEU A 185 -17.25 -23.43 -6.74
C LEU A 185 -17.92 -23.24 -8.12
N ILE A 186 -17.13 -22.85 -9.13
CA ILE A 186 -17.62 -22.59 -10.49
C ILE A 186 -17.84 -23.89 -11.27
N GLY A 187 -16.96 -24.89 -11.09
CA GLY A 187 -16.99 -26.12 -11.87
C GLY A 187 -16.87 -25.86 -13.38
N LYS A 188 -17.77 -26.43 -14.19
CA LYS A 188 -17.83 -26.25 -15.66
C LYS A 188 -18.96 -25.31 -16.12
N SER A 189 -19.52 -24.50 -15.22
CA SER A 189 -20.66 -23.64 -15.52
C SER A 189 -20.22 -22.24 -15.97
N PHE A 190 -20.42 -21.90 -17.24
CA PHE A 190 -20.16 -20.55 -17.75
C PHE A 190 -20.97 -19.47 -17.02
N SER A 191 -22.21 -19.75 -16.60
CA SER A 191 -23.02 -18.76 -15.88
C SER A 191 -22.42 -18.40 -14.50
N LEU A 192 -21.76 -19.35 -13.83
CA LEU A 192 -21.06 -19.10 -12.56
C LEU A 192 -19.72 -18.41 -12.81
N LEU A 193 -19.05 -18.73 -13.94
CA LEU A 193 -17.84 -18.05 -14.36
C LEU A 193 -18.10 -16.56 -14.61
N GLU A 194 -19.18 -16.24 -15.32
CA GLU A 194 -19.59 -14.86 -15.59
C GLU A 194 -19.99 -14.11 -14.31
N ALA A 195 -20.79 -14.73 -13.44
CA ALA A 195 -21.13 -14.15 -12.14
C ALA A 195 -19.88 -13.87 -11.30
N CYS A 196 -18.92 -14.79 -11.29
CA CYS A 196 -17.63 -14.61 -10.61
C CYS A 196 -16.81 -13.45 -11.20
N PHE A 197 -16.75 -13.31 -12.53
CA PHE A 197 -16.04 -12.17 -13.13
C PHE A 197 -16.70 -10.83 -12.78
N ASN A 198 -18.03 -10.77 -12.72
CA ASN A 198 -18.74 -9.56 -12.31
C ASN A 198 -18.47 -9.15 -10.86
N LEU A 199 -18.22 -10.12 -9.96
CA LEU A 199 -17.83 -9.85 -8.56
C LEU A 199 -16.42 -9.27 -8.41
N LEU A 200 -15.52 -9.66 -9.32
CA LEU A 200 -14.10 -9.40 -9.17
C LEU A 200 -13.68 -8.08 -9.78
N SER A 201 -12.68 -7.45 -9.15
CA SER A 201 -11.96 -6.34 -9.74
C SER A 201 -11.33 -6.76 -11.06
N ILE A 202 -11.23 -5.81 -11.99
CA ILE A 202 -10.62 -6.01 -13.31
C ILE A 202 -9.26 -6.71 -13.16
N HIS A 203 -8.42 -6.26 -12.21
CA HIS A 203 -7.12 -6.87 -11.90
C HIS A 203 -7.17 -8.37 -11.55
N ARG A 204 -8.16 -8.81 -10.78
CA ARG A 204 -8.26 -10.22 -10.35
C ARG A 204 -8.84 -11.14 -11.40
N ARG A 205 -9.63 -10.61 -12.34
CA ARG A 205 -10.09 -11.38 -13.52
C ARG A 205 -8.90 -11.94 -14.30
N TYR A 206 -7.81 -11.16 -14.40
CA TYR A 206 -6.59 -11.54 -15.12
C TYR A 206 -5.85 -12.74 -14.53
N GLU A 207 -5.70 -12.80 -13.21
CA GLU A 207 -5.01 -13.92 -12.59
C GLU A 207 -5.81 -15.21 -12.70
N LEU A 208 -7.14 -15.10 -12.64
CA LEU A 208 -8.03 -16.25 -12.61
C LEU A 208 -8.33 -16.84 -13.97
N ILE A 209 -8.35 -16.04 -15.04
CA ILE A 209 -8.67 -16.56 -16.37
C ILE A 209 -7.68 -17.65 -16.81
N LEU A 210 -6.38 -17.51 -16.45
CA LEU A 210 -5.36 -18.54 -16.68
C LEU A 210 -5.65 -19.84 -15.90
N GLN A 211 -6.25 -19.71 -14.71
CA GLN A 211 -6.68 -20.84 -13.90
C GLN A 211 -7.91 -21.54 -14.48
N PHE A 212 -8.73 -20.81 -15.25
CA PHE A 212 -9.92 -21.30 -15.94
C PHE A 212 -9.66 -21.80 -17.36
N LYS A 213 -8.40 -21.98 -17.78
CA LYS A 213 -8.05 -22.54 -19.11
C LYS A 213 -8.71 -23.89 -19.42
N TYR A 214 -9.16 -24.65 -18.43
CA TYR A 214 -9.92 -25.88 -18.65
C TYR A 214 -11.29 -25.63 -19.29
N PHE A 215 -11.85 -24.41 -19.23
CA PHE A 215 -13.05 -24.03 -19.97
C PHE A 215 -12.81 -24.02 -21.48
N TYR A 216 -11.56 -23.81 -21.93
CA TYR A 216 -11.21 -23.94 -23.35
C TYR A 216 -11.45 -25.35 -23.89
N THR A 217 -11.30 -26.39 -23.06
CA THR A 217 -11.63 -27.77 -23.45
C THR A 217 -13.12 -28.08 -23.36
N VAL A 218 -13.92 -27.23 -22.69
CA VAL A 218 -15.39 -27.31 -22.66
C VAL A 218 -15.96 -26.65 -23.91
N SER A 219 -15.50 -25.44 -24.24
CA SER A 219 -15.82 -24.73 -25.48
C SER A 219 -14.73 -23.68 -25.74
N ASN A 220 -13.99 -23.84 -26.84
CA ASN A 220 -12.95 -22.89 -27.25
C ASN A 220 -13.56 -21.53 -27.60
N ASP A 221 -14.65 -21.50 -28.37
CA ASP A 221 -15.30 -20.25 -28.79
C ASP A 221 -15.85 -19.47 -27.60
N LYS A 222 -16.61 -20.10 -26.70
CA LYS A 222 -17.16 -19.41 -25.52
C LYS A 222 -16.07 -18.95 -24.56
N TYR A 223 -14.97 -19.68 -24.46
CA TYR A 223 -13.83 -19.24 -23.65
C TYR A 223 -13.15 -18.01 -24.25
N VAL A 224 -12.94 -17.98 -25.57
CA VAL A 224 -12.38 -16.80 -26.26
C VAL A 224 -13.35 -15.61 -26.20
N GLU A 225 -14.66 -15.85 -26.30
CA GLU A 225 -15.67 -14.81 -26.09
C GLU A 225 -15.65 -14.25 -24.65
N CYS A 226 -15.50 -15.12 -23.64
CA CYS A 226 -15.33 -14.68 -22.26
C CYS A 226 -14.04 -13.87 -22.05
N LEU A 227 -12.96 -14.23 -22.76
CA LEU A 227 -11.74 -13.43 -22.77
C LEU A 227 -12.03 -12.03 -23.32
N GLU A 228 -12.60 -11.93 -24.52
CA GLU A 228 -12.89 -10.67 -25.20
C GLU A 228 -13.86 -9.79 -24.39
N LYS A 229 -14.83 -10.38 -23.67
CA LYS A 229 -15.85 -9.66 -22.90
C LYS A 229 -15.35 -9.13 -21.55
N TYR A 230 -14.56 -9.90 -20.81
CA TYR A 230 -14.27 -9.62 -19.39
C TYR A 230 -12.84 -9.16 -19.10
N ILE A 231 -11.95 -9.25 -20.08
CA ILE A 231 -10.53 -8.90 -19.96
C ILE A 231 -10.27 -7.61 -20.73
N LEU A 232 -9.64 -6.62 -20.09
CA LEU A 232 -9.07 -5.47 -20.80
C LEU A 232 -7.57 -5.71 -21.05
N PRO A 233 -7.07 -5.57 -22.28
CA PRO A 233 -5.68 -5.91 -22.62
C PRO A 233 -4.65 -4.99 -21.96
N GLU A 234 -5.04 -3.77 -21.60
CA GLU A 234 -4.19 -2.74 -20.99
C GLU A 234 -3.69 -3.09 -19.57
N HIS A 235 -4.18 -4.18 -18.98
CA HIS A 235 -3.78 -4.62 -17.63
C HIS A 235 -3.39 -6.11 -17.55
N PHE A 236 -3.08 -6.75 -18.69
CA PHE A 236 -2.65 -8.15 -18.71
C PHE A 236 -1.11 -8.26 -18.65
N TYR A 237 -0.58 -8.91 -17.61
CA TYR A 237 0.88 -9.03 -17.37
C TYR A 237 1.43 -10.47 -17.50
N CYS A 238 0.61 -11.43 -17.91
CA CYS A 238 1.00 -12.83 -18.05
C CYS A 238 0.78 -13.29 -19.48
N GLN A 239 1.28 -14.46 -19.87
CA GLN A 239 1.04 -15.02 -21.21
C GLN A 239 0.37 -16.38 -21.11
N PHE A 240 -0.39 -16.74 -22.12
CA PHE A 240 -0.89 -18.09 -22.26
C PHE A 240 0.25 -19.07 -22.46
N SER A 241 0.09 -20.28 -21.93
CA SER A 241 1.05 -21.37 -22.17
C SER A 241 1.23 -21.60 -23.67
N TYR A 242 2.45 -21.95 -24.09
CA TYR A 242 2.82 -22.27 -25.48
C TYR A 242 1.75 -23.08 -26.24
N LYS A 243 1.15 -24.11 -25.60
CA LYS A 243 0.11 -24.95 -26.22
C LYS A 243 -1.18 -24.18 -26.52
N LEU A 244 -1.68 -23.39 -25.57
CA LEU A 244 -2.89 -22.60 -25.74
C LEU A 244 -2.65 -21.45 -26.74
N SER A 245 -1.51 -20.79 -26.64
CA SER A 245 -1.05 -19.78 -27.60
C SER A 245 -1.02 -20.32 -29.03
N LYS A 246 -0.47 -21.52 -29.23
CA LYS A 246 -0.45 -22.19 -30.54
C LYS A 246 -1.87 -22.47 -31.04
N ASP A 247 -2.74 -23.00 -30.19
CA ASP A 247 -4.12 -23.29 -30.57
C ASP A 247 -4.90 -22.01 -30.94
N ILE A 248 -4.69 -20.90 -30.22
CA ILE A 248 -5.30 -19.60 -30.55
C ILE A 248 -4.77 -19.07 -31.89
N MET A 249 -3.44 -19.02 -32.07
CA MET A 249 -2.81 -18.52 -33.30
C MET A 249 -3.13 -19.37 -34.54
N THR A 250 -3.56 -20.62 -34.37
CA THR A 250 -3.91 -21.52 -35.48
C THR A 250 -5.42 -21.63 -35.72
N LYS A 251 -6.24 -21.75 -34.68
CA LYS A 251 -7.70 -21.94 -34.81
C LYS A 251 -8.49 -20.64 -34.81
N HIS A 252 -7.92 -19.55 -34.28
CA HIS A 252 -8.56 -18.25 -34.15
C HIS A 252 -7.72 -17.13 -34.79
N LYS A 253 -6.89 -17.43 -35.80
CA LYS A 253 -5.98 -16.46 -36.47
C LYS A 253 -6.71 -15.21 -36.96
N GLU A 254 -7.91 -15.38 -37.51
CA GLU A 254 -8.73 -14.24 -37.97
C GLU A 254 -9.17 -13.30 -36.83
N ARG A 255 -9.47 -13.85 -35.64
CA ARG A 255 -9.79 -13.02 -34.47
C ARG A 255 -8.57 -12.25 -33.97
N VAL A 256 -7.40 -12.88 -34.00
CA VAL A 256 -6.11 -12.24 -33.66
C VAL A 256 -5.81 -11.08 -34.62
N LEU A 257 -5.97 -11.29 -35.93
CA LEU A 257 -5.77 -10.25 -36.95
C LEU A 257 -6.77 -9.10 -36.85
N LYS A 258 -8.03 -9.38 -36.45
CA LYS A 258 -9.06 -8.35 -36.26
C LYS A 258 -8.88 -7.53 -34.98
N ASN A 259 -8.26 -8.10 -33.95
CA ASN A 259 -8.03 -7.41 -32.69
C ASN A 259 -6.59 -7.62 -32.13
N PRO A 260 -5.55 -7.13 -32.83
CA PRO A 260 -4.17 -7.31 -32.40
C PRO A 260 -3.89 -6.70 -31.02
N LYS A 261 -4.49 -5.54 -30.72
CA LYS A 261 -4.38 -4.85 -29.40
C LYS A 261 -4.80 -5.75 -28.25
N PHE A 262 -5.77 -6.64 -28.46
CA PHE A 262 -6.21 -7.60 -27.45
C PHE A 262 -5.29 -8.82 -27.33
N PHE A 263 -4.93 -9.46 -28.44
CA PHE A 263 -4.27 -10.77 -28.40
C PHE A 263 -2.74 -10.73 -28.27
N GLU A 264 -2.08 -9.69 -28.78
CA GLU A 264 -0.62 -9.54 -28.69
C GLU A 264 -0.08 -9.70 -27.26
N PRO A 265 -0.63 -9.04 -26.22
CA PRO A 265 -0.13 -9.21 -24.85
C PRO A 265 -0.48 -10.57 -24.23
N LEU A 266 -1.49 -11.28 -24.75
CA LEU A 266 -1.99 -12.54 -24.17
C LEU A 266 -1.23 -13.76 -24.68
N VAL A 267 -0.79 -13.74 -25.93
CA VAL A 267 -0.13 -14.87 -26.58
C VAL A 267 1.34 -14.90 -26.18
N ASP A 268 1.88 -16.11 -26.04
CA ASP A 268 3.31 -16.33 -25.83
C ASP A 268 4.14 -15.66 -26.95
N ARG A 269 5.16 -14.88 -26.60
CA ARG A 269 5.95 -14.07 -27.57
C ARG A 269 6.59 -14.93 -28.65
N ASP A 270 7.19 -16.06 -28.29
CA ASP A 270 7.87 -16.93 -29.25
C ASP A 270 6.87 -17.57 -30.20
N VAL A 271 5.70 -17.97 -29.68
CA VAL A 271 4.59 -18.47 -30.51
C VAL A 271 4.05 -17.36 -31.41
N PHE A 272 3.83 -16.15 -30.88
CA PHE A 272 3.33 -15.03 -31.65
C PHE A 272 4.25 -14.76 -32.85
N VAL A 273 5.55 -14.60 -32.61
CA VAL A 273 6.56 -14.38 -33.65
C VAL A 273 6.63 -15.54 -34.64
N LYS A 274 6.67 -16.79 -34.16
CA LYS A 274 6.75 -17.99 -35.01
C LYS A 274 5.60 -18.13 -36.01
N TYR A 275 4.41 -17.67 -35.64
CA TYR A 275 3.20 -17.72 -36.46
C TYR A 275 2.87 -16.37 -37.13
N THR A 276 3.75 -15.38 -37.01
CA THR A 276 3.65 -14.07 -37.64
C THR A 276 4.54 -14.02 -38.88
N THR A 277 3.94 -13.84 -40.04
CA THR A 277 4.68 -13.52 -41.28
C THR A 277 5.09 -12.04 -41.33
N ALA A 278 5.98 -11.65 -42.24
CA ALA A 278 6.33 -10.24 -42.42
C ALA A 278 5.10 -9.36 -42.78
N ASP A 279 4.11 -9.92 -43.49
CA ASP A 279 2.87 -9.23 -43.80
C ASP A 279 1.94 -9.14 -42.57
N ASP A 280 1.83 -10.22 -41.78
CA ASP A 280 1.11 -10.18 -40.50
C ASP A 280 1.73 -9.10 -39.57
N ALA A 281 3.07 -9.02 -39.50
CA ALA A 281 3.79 -8.01 -38.71
C ALA A 281 3.48 -6.57 -39.14
N LYS A 282 3.35 -6.33 -40.46
CA LYS A 282 2.95 -5.01 -40.98
C LYS A 282 1.50 -4.68 -40.59
N VAL A 283 0.59 -5.65 -40.65
CA VAL A 283 -0.81 -5.49 -40.20
C VAL A 283 -0.88 -5.18 -38.71
N PHE A 284 -0.12 -5.91 -37.88
CA PHE A 284 -0.03 -5.66 -36.44
C PHE A 284 0.55 -4.28 -36.14
N ALA A 285 1.62 -3.90 -36.82
CA ALA A 285 2.25 -2.59 -36.63
C ALA A 285 1.24 -1.45 -36.89
N VAL A 286 0.53 -1.48 -38.02
CA VAL A 286 -0.46 -0.43 -38.34
C VAL A 286 -1.62 -0.44 -37.33
N SER A 287 -2.09 -1.61 -36.91
CA SER A 287 -3.22 -1.74 -35.99
C SER A 287 -2.91 -1.35 -34.54
N LEU A 288 -1.63 -1.36 -34.17
CA LEU A 288 -1.13 -1.02 -32.82
C LEU A 288 -0.63 0.42 -32.73
N LEU A 289 -0.75 1.21 -33.81
CA LEU A 289 -0.48 2.65 -33.77
C LEU A 289 -1.50 3.35 -32.86
N PRO A 290 -1.04 4.25 -31.97
CA PRO A 290 -1.94 5.03 -31.15
C PRO A 290 -2.76 6.07 -31.96
N GLU A 291 -3.64 6.79 -31.26
CA GLU A 291 -4.43 7.86 -31.89
C GLU A 291 -3.64 9.14 -32.06
N GLU A 292 -2.78 9.46 -31.09
CA GLU A 292 -1.98 10.68 -31.05
C GLU A 292 -0.49 10.41 -31.20
N SER A 293 0.22 11.35 -31.84
CA SER A 293 1.67 11.24 -32.02
C SER A 293 2.44 11.30 -30.70
N SER A 294 1.92 12.01 -29.69
CA SER A 294 2.50 12.03 -28.34
C SER A 294 2.50 10.65 -27.71
N GLU A 295 1.40 9.89 -27.84
CA GLU A 295 1.28 8.54 -27.27
C GLU A 295 2.24 7.55 -27.97
N PHE A 296 2.45 7.70 -29.28
CA PHE A 296 3.44 6.90 -30.02
C PHE A 296 4.83 7.04 -29.40
N TRP A 297 5.18 8.27 -29.02
CA TRP A 297 6.44 8.56 -28.35
C TRP A 297 6.43 8.10 -26.89
N ASP A 298 5.39 8.39 -26.12
CA ASP A 298 5.31 8.02 -24.70
C ASP A 298 5.41 6.49 -24.49
N MET A 299 4.84 5.70 -25.39
CA MET A 299 4.84 4.24 -25.30
C MET A 299 6.13 3.57 -25.82
N THR A 300 7.10 4.33 -26.32
CA THR A 300 8.32 3.81 -26.98
C THR A 300 7.99 2.77 -28.06
N TYR A 301 7.09 3.13 -28.98
CA TYR A 301 6.39 2.21 -29.88
C TYR A 301 7.28 1.12 -30.51
N TYR A 302 8.43 1.48 -31.08
CA TYR A 302 9.33 0.49 -31.70
C TYR A 302 9.83 -0.55 -30.70
N TRP A 303 10.37 -0.09 -29.56
CA TRP A 303 10.96 -0.97 -28.56
C TRP A 303 9.93 -1.88 -27.90
N LYS A 304 8.70 -1.39 -27.73
CA LYS A 304 7.58 -2.19 -27.24
C LYS A 304 7.27 -3.38 -28.17
N TYR A 305 7.34 -3.16 -29.47
CA TYR A 305 6.92 -4.12 -30.50
C TYR A 305 8.08 -4.74 -31.30
N GLU A 306 9.32 -4.55 -30.83
CA GLU A 306 10.55 -4.99 -31.49
C GLU A 306 10.52 -6.49 -31.85
N HIS A 307 9.93 -7.31 -30.98
CA HIS A 307 9.90 -8.75 -31.10
C HIS A 307 9.23 -9.26 -32.40
N PHE A 308 8.17 -8.61 -32.88
CA PHE A 308 7.58 -8.93 -34.19
C PHE A 308 8.05 -7.98 -35.30
N LEU A 309 8.44 -6.74 -34.97
CA LEU A 309 8.97 -5.81 -35.96
C LEU A 309 10.30 -6.28 -36.57
N LYS A 310 11.10 -7.08 -35.84
CA LYS A 310 12.30 -7.76 -36.37
C LYS A 310 12.01 -8.79 -37.47
N GLN A 311 10.75 -9.17 -37.68
CA GLN A 311 10.37 -9.98 -38.86
C GLN A 311 10.38 -9.15 -40.15
N ILE A 312 10.43 -7.82 -40.03
CA ILE A 312 10.69 -6.90 -41.14
C ILE A 312 12.22 -6.81 -41.31
N PRO A 313 12.76 -6.90 -42.53
CA PRO A 313 14.19 -6.74 -42.78
C PRO A 313 14.76 -5.46 -42.16
N HIS A 314 15.98 -5.53 -41.58
CA HIS A 314 16.62 -4.39 -40.89
C HIS A 314 16.75 -3.16 -41.81
N GLU A 315 17.10 -3.38 -43.07
CA GLU A 315 17.22 -2.35 -44.12
C GLU A 315 15.89 -1.65 -44.44
N GLU A 316 14.76 -2.33 -44.25
CA GLU A 316 13.41 -1.79 -44.51
C GLU A 316 12.77 -1.16 -43.26
N THR A 317 13.27 -1.47 -42.06
CA THR A 317 12.61 -1.16 -40.78
C THR A 317 12.50 0.35 -40.55
N TYR A 318 13.57 1.10 -40.77
CA TYR A 318 13.57 2.56 -40.61
C TYR A 318 12.59 3.24 -41.58
N ALA A 319 12.65 2.86 -42.86
CA ALA A 319 11.76 3.38 -43.90
C ALA A 319 10.29 3.05 -43.61
N PHE A 320 10.01 1.83 -43.12
CA PHE A 320 8.67 1.39 -42.75
C PHE A 320 8.11 2.18 -41.55
N ILE A 321 8.86 2.31 -40.46
CA ILE A 321 8.40 3.05 -39.26
C ILE A 321 8.14 4.52 -39.60
N LYS A 322 9.08 5.14 -40.33
CA LYS A 322 8.93 6.52 -40.81
C LYS A 322 7.70 6.69 -41.69
N LYS A 323 7.42 5.70 -42.56
CA LYS A 323 6.22 5.70 -43.41
C LYS A 323 4.94 5.61 -42.58
N ILE A 324 4.79 4.60 -41.73
CA ILE A 324 3.54 4.43 -40.95
C ILE A 324 3.30 5.60 -39.99
N PHE A 325 4.37 6.21 -39.45
CA PHE A 325 4.27 7.41 -38.62
C PHE A 325 3.77 8.60 -39.44
N LYS A 326 4.35 8.87 -40.61
CA LYS A 326 3.91 9.99 -41.47
C LYS A 326 2.52 9.78 -42.04
N ASP A 327 2.16 8.56 -42.40
CA ASP A 327 0.83 8.21 -42.90
C ASP A 327 -0.24 8.47 -41.83
N ARG A 328 0.05 8.17 -40.56
CA ARG A 328 -0.87 8.40 -39.43
C ARG A 328 -0.86 9.83 -38.90
N TYR A 329 0.32 10.48 -38.88
CA TYR A 329 0.55 11.80 -38.27
C TYR A 329 1.20 12.78 -39.26
N PRO A 330 0.52 13.16 -40.36
CA PRO A 330 1.13 13.89 -41.48
C PRO A 330 1.64 15.30 -41.12
N LYS A 331 1.16 15.89 -40.02
CA LYS A 331 1.56 17.22 -39.54
C LYS A 331 2.69 17.19 -38.51
N CYS A 332 3.12 16.02 -38.06
CA CYS A 332 4.13 15.88 -37.00
C CYS A 332 5.51 15.66 -37.60
N GLU A 333 6.52 16.34 -37.04
CA GLU A 333 7.91 16.05 -37.35
C GLU A 333 8.30 14.69 -36.73
N PHE A 334 9.11 13.89 -37.43
CA PHE A 334 9.60 12.60 -36.92
C PHE A 334 11.03 12.78 -36.37
N GLU A 335 12.00 13.02 -37.24
CA GLU A 335 13.43 13.14 -36.90
C GLU A 335 13.78 14.42 -36.11
N MET A 336 12.98 15.49 -36.25
CA MET A 336 13.25 16.82 -35.66
C MET A 336 12.58 17.01 -34.29
N THR A 337 12.29 15.92 -33.60
CA THR A 337 11.66 15.91 -32.27
C THR A 337 12.65 15.46 -31.20
N LEU A 338 12.41 15.88 -29.97
CA LEU A 338 13.21 15.45 -28.82
C LEU A 338 13.01 13.96 -28.54
N GLU A 339 11.81 13.46 -28.79
CA GLU A 339 11.35 12.09 -28.58
C GLU A 339 12.12 11.11 -29.49
N PHE A 340 12.34 11.46 -30.76
CA PHE A 340 13.15 10.66 -31.68
C PHE A 340 14.58 10.46 -31.17
N HIS A 341 15.20 11.52 -30.64
CA HIS A 341 16.53 11.44 -30.02
C HIS A 341 16.48 10.59 -28.74
N ARG A 342 15.51 10.80 -27.84
CA ARG A 342 15.38 10.05 -26.58
C ARG A 342 15.17 8.55 -26.77
N GLN A 343 14.54 8.14 -27.87
CA GLN A 343 14.28 6.73 -28.17
C GLN A 343 15.37 6.04 -28.98
N ASP A 344 16.50 6.70 -29.24
CA ASP A 344 17.62 6.13 -29.97
C ASP A 344 17.28 5.61 -31.38
N LEU A 345 16.22 6.13 -32.01
CA LEU A 345 15.83 5.70 -33.36
C LEU A 345 16.85 6.12 -34.43
N TYR A 346 17.70 7.10 -34.13
CA TYR A 346 18.86 7.45 -34.95
C TYR A 346 19.86 6.29 -35.07
N ARG A 347 19.82 5.24 -34.22
CA ARG A 347 20.70 4.07 -34.37
C ARG A 347 20.50 3.32 -35.69
N PHE A 348 19.30 3.42 -36.28
CA PHE A 348 19.00 2.86 -37.59
C PHE A 348 19.50 3.71 -38.76
N MET A 349 19.98 4.93 -38.49
CA MET A 349 20.61 5.80 -39.48
C MET A 349 22.09 5.42 -39.69
N THR A 350 22.59 5.66 -40.91
CA THR A 350 24.03 5.61 -41.20
C THR A 350 24.79 6.74 -40.49
N GLN A 351 26.12 6.68 -40.49
CA GLN A 351 26.93 7.71 -39.83
C GLN A 351 26.80 9.06 -40.56
N GLU A 352 26.71 9.04 -41.88
CA GLU A 352 26.49 10.21 -42.73
C GLU A 352 25.12 10.84 -42.45
N GLU A 353 24.07 10.02 -42.31
CA GLU A 353 22.73 10.48 -41.97
C GLU A 353 22.66 11.11 -40.57
N LYS A 354 23.42 10.58 -39.59
CA LYS A 354 23.52 11.15 -38.23
C LYS A 354 24.22 12.50 -38.21
N GLU A 355 25.31 12.64 -38.96
CA GLU A 355 26.04 13.89 -39.07
C GLU A 355 25.18 14.97 -39.75
N GLU A 356 24.51 14.63 -40.86
CA GLU A 356 23.57 15.53 -41.51
C GLU A 356 22.41 15.93 -40.59
N TRP A 357 21.86 14.98 -39.83
CA TRP A 357 20.83 15.22 -38.83
C TRP A 357 21.29 16.16 -37.71
N ALA A 358 22.48 15.94 -37.13
CA ALA A 358 23.03 16.80 -36.09
C ALA A 358 23.35 18.22 -36.59
N LEU A 359 23.89 18.35 -37.81
CA LEU A 359 24.13 19.64 -38.44
C LEU A 359 22.82 20.40 -38.75
N ARG A 360 21.74 19.69 -39.10
CA ARG A 360 20.40 20.29 -39.25
C ARG A 360 19.88 20.85 -37.93
N HIS A 361 20.08 20.15 -36.81
CA HIS A 361 19.71 20.65 -35.48
C HIS A 361 20.49 21.89 -35.08
N LEU A 362 21.81 21.87 -35.25
CA LEU A 362 22.69 23.02 -34.97
C LEU A 362 22.34 24.26 -35.81
N LYS A 363 21.86 24.08 -37.05
CA LYS A 363 21.41 25.18 -37.92
C LYS A 363 19.99 25.68 -37.62
N SER A 364 19.16 24.87 -36.98
CA SER A 364 17.74 25.17 -36.80
C SER A 364 17.47 26.26 -35.75
N GLU A 365 18.47 26.60 -34.92
CA GLU A 365 18.36 27.46 -33.73
C GLU A 365 17.29 27.00 -32.72
N LYS A 366 16.66 25.84 -32.93
CA LYS A 366 15.72 25.22 -32.00
C LYS A 366 16.51 24.52 -30.88
N GLN A 367 16.43 25.02 -29.66
CA GLN A 367 17.07 24.42 -28.47
C GLN A 367 16.32 23.18 -27.96
N LEU A 368 16.24 22.13 -28.78
CA LEU A 368 15.44 20.92 -28.49
C LEU A 368 15.95 20.15 -27.26
N LEU A 369 17.26 20.11 -27.04
CA LEU A 369 17.88 19.45 -25.88
C LEU A 369 17.90 20.35 -24.62
N GLY A 370 17.32 21.54 -24.70
CA GLY A 370 17.31 22.53 -23.62
C GLY A 370 18.30 23.68 -23.84
N VAL A 371 18.07 24.77 -23.12
CA VAL A 371 18.90 25.99 -23.21
C VAL A 371 20.33 25.68 -22.79
N GLY A 372 21.29 25.92 -23.69
CA GLY A 372 22.71 25.69 -23.43
C GLY A 372 23.17 24.25 -23.58
N CYS A 373 22.33 23.35 -24.12
CA CYS A 373 22.67 21.94 -24.35
C CYS A 373 23.06 21.62 -25.80
N ASP A 374 23.22 22.63 -26.66
CA ASP A 374 23.54 22.45 -28.08
C ASP A 374 24.88 21.74 -28.31
N TYR A 375 25.79 21.80 -27.32
CA TYR A 375 27.05 21.07 -27.35
C TYR A 375 26.85 19.55 -27.50
N LEU A 376 25.72 18.99 -27.07
CA LEU A 376 25.43 17.55 -27.17
C LEU A 376 25.35 17.05 -28.62
N TRP A 377 24.94 17.90 -29.57
CA TRP A 377 24.87 17.52 -30.99
C TRP A 377 26.25 17.21 -31.59
N TYR A 378 27.31 17.80 -31.03
CA TYR A 378 28.69 17.60 -31.48
C TYR A 378 29.22 16.18 -31.23
N GLN A 379 28.53 15.33 -30.47
CA GLN A 379 28.90 13.91 -30.36
C GLN A 379 28.72 13.16 -31.69
N TYR A 380 27.89 13.68 -32.59
CA TYR A 380 27.59 13.11 -33.90
C TYR A 380 28.34 13.81 -35.05
N VAL A 381 29.04 14.91 -34.76
CA VAL A 381 29.83 15.71 -35.72
C VAL A 381 31.30 15.30 -35.64
N GLY A 382 32.04 15.41 -36.75
CA GLY A 382 33.48 15.11 -36.81
C GLY A 382 34.32 15.78 -35.70
N PHE A 383 35.31 15.05 -35.17
CA PHE A 383 36.06 15.44 -33.97
C PHE A 383 36.73 16.80 -34.09
N GLU A 384 37.33 17.15 -35.22
CA GLU A 384 38.04 18.43 -35.38
C GLU A 384 37.11 19.63 -35.19
N VAL A 385 35.91 19.56 -35.77
CA VAL A 385 34.89 20.60 -35.66
C VAL A 385 34.33 20.65 -34.24
N SER A 386 34.05 19.48 -33.66
CA SER A 386 33.55 19.34 -32.29
C SER A 386 34.57 19.84 -31.26
N PHE A 387 35.83 19.46 -31.40
CA PHE A 387 36.90 19.80 -30.47
C PHE A 387 37.11 21.30 -30.39
N GLU A 388 37.28 22.00 -31.52
CA GLU A 388 37.48 23.45 -31.48
C GLU A 388 36.24 24.20 -30.97
N THR A 389 35.04 23.79 -31.39
CA THR A 389 33.81 24.48 -30.99
C THR A 389 33.49 24.28 -29.52
N VAL A 390 33.54 23.04 -29.02
CA VAL A 390 33.23 22.71 -27.63
C VAL A 390 34.32 23.23 -26.68
N LYS A 391 35.60 23.22 -27.09
CA LYS A 391 36.69 23.86 -26.33
C LYS A 391 36.46 25.35 -26.10
N HIS A 392 35.93 26.08 -27.10
CA HIS A 392 35.51 27.48 -26.90
C HIS A 392 34.35 27.59 -25.89
N MET A 393 33.38 26.68 -25.93
CA MET A 393 32.26 26.63 -24.97
C MET A 393 32.74 26.33 -23.54
N ILE A 394 33.69 25.41 -23.37
CA ILE A 394 34.30 25.06 -22.08
C ILE A 394 34.96 26.30 -21.45
N MET A 395 35.67 27.12 -22.24
CA MET A 395 36.37 28.31 -21.74
C MET A 395 35.45 29.37 -21.12
N VAL A 396 34.21 29.48 -21.60
CA VAL A 396 33.22 30.46 -21.09
C VAL A 396 32.28 29.87 -20.03
N THR A 397 32.34 28.56 -19.80
CA THR A 397 31.45 27.84 -18.87
C THR A 397 32.04 27.81 -17.46
N LYS A 398 31.34 28.43 -16.50
CA LYS A 398 31.80 28.52 -15.09
C LYS A 398 31.56 27.25 -14.28
N GLU A 399 30.54 26.47 -14.62
CA GLU A 399 30.13 25.27 -13.87
C GLU A 399 31.03 24.07 -14.22
N PRO A 400 31.72 23.47 -13.24
CA PRO A 400 32.56 22.27 -13.43
C PRO A 400 31.84 21.10 -14.09
N GLU A 401 30.62 20.80 -13.66
CA GLU A 401 29.83 19.67 -14.15
C GLU A 401 29.48 19.83 -15.64
N LYS A 402 29.10 21.04 -16.07
CA LYS A 402 28.85 21.33 -17.49
C LYS A 402 30.12 21.26 -18.35
N ARG A 403 31.26 21.70 -17.83
CA ARG A 403 32.55 21.54 -18.53
C ARG A 403 32.90 20.06 -18.71
N LEU A 404 32.64 19.23 -17.70
CA LEU A 404 32.81 17.79 -17.78
C LEU A 404 31.89 17.16 -18.85
N ASP A 405 30.61 17.53 -18.89
CA ASP A 405 29.67 17.03 -19.92
C ASP A 405 30.14 17.37 -21.34
N MET A 406 30.68 18.58 -21.51
CA MET A 406 31.30 19.00 -22.77
C MET A 406 32.53 18.14 -23.11
N CYS A 407 33.41 17.83 -22.15
CA CYS A 407 34.52 16.90 -22.37
C CYS A 407 34.03 15.48 -22.72
N ASN A 408 32.95 15.00 -22.09
CA ASN A 408 32.34 13.70 -22.38
C ASN A 408 31.76 13.62 -23.80
N VAL A 409 31.23 14.73 -24.32
CA VAL A 409 30.83 14.82 -25.74
C VAL A 409 32.03 14.61 -26.66
N LEU A 410 33.19 15.19 -26.33
CA LEU A 410 34.40 15.03 -27.13
C LEU A 410 34.94 13.60 -27.13
N VAL A 411 34.78 12.87 -26.02
CA VAL A 411 35.08 11.43 -25.95
C VAL A 411 34.21 10.65 -26.96
N LYS A 412 32.95 11.05 -27.12
CA LYS A 412 32.00 10.39 -28.03
C LYS A 412 32.16 10.82 -29.49
N SER A 413 32.69 12.01 -29.76
CA SER A 413 33.00 12.44 -31.13
C SER A 413 34.31 11.85 -31.64
N ALA A 414 35.27 11.56 -30.74
CA ALA A 414 36.55 10.95 -31.11
C ALA A 414 36.39 9.56 -31.72
N ARG A 415 37.19 9.28 -32.76
CA ARG A 415 37.15 8.06 -33.58
C ARG A 415 38.47 7.30 -33.59
N ASN A 416 39.58 7.93 -33.24
CA ASN A 416 40.91 7.31 -33.26
C ASN A 416 41.78 7.72 -32.07
N ASN A 417 42.92 7.02 -31.92
CA ASN A 417 43.85 7.22 -30.80
C ASN A 417 44.44 8.62 -30.72
N ARG A 418 44.66 9.31 -31.85
CA ARG A 418 45.30 10.64 -31.87
C ARG A 418 44.36 11.73 -31.36
N GLU A 419 43.09 11.63 -31.73
CA GLU A 419 42.04 12.50 -31.22
C GLU A 419 41.82 12.32 -29.72
N LEU A 420 41.82 11.06 -29.24
CA LEU A 420 41.71 10.74 -27.82
C LEU A 420 42.93 11.22 -27.03
N GLU A 421 44.14 10.99 -27.53
CA GLU A 421 45.39 11.50 -26.97
C GLU A 421 45.34 13.03 -26.82
N GLN A 422 44.93 13.74 -27.88
CA GLN A 422 44.76 15.20 -27.87
C GLN A 422 43.76 15.65 -26.79
N LEU A 423 42.65 14.92 -26.61
CA LEU A 423 41.65 15.19 -25.59
C LEU A 423 42.17 14.94 -24.17
N PHE A 424 42.89 13.84 -23.93
CA PHE A 424 43.46 13.51 -22.62
C PHE A 424 44.51 14.54 -22.20
N ILE A 425 45.39 14.95 -23.12
CA ILE A 425 46.38 16.01 -22.87
C ILE A 425 45.69 17.34 -22.55
N TYR A 426 44.61 17.67 -23.24
CA TYR A 426 43.83 18.88 -22.93
C TYR A 426 43.18 18.78 -21.55
N TYR A 427 42.56 17.65 -21.24
CA TYR A 427 41.87 17.41 -19.98
C TYR A 427 42.82 17.49 -18.79
N ASP A 428 43.98 16.84 -18.86
CA ASP A 428 45.03 16.93 -17.82
C ASP A 428 45.46 18.39 -17.56
N LYS A 429 45.77 19.14 -18.63
CA LYS A 429 46.26 20.52 -18.52
C LYS A 429 45.23 21.52 -17.98
N ARG A 430 43.95 21.32 -18.27
CA ARG A 430 42.89 22.30 -17.96
C ARG A 430 41.99 21.90 -16.80
N HIS A 431 41.86 20.61 -16.54
CA HIS A 431 40.90 20.05 -15.60
C HIS A 431 41.54 19.20 -14.49
N SER A 432 42.88 19.13 -14.40
CA SER A 432 43.58 18.43 -13.31
C SER A 432 43.13 18.83 -11.90
N ASN A 433 42.76 20.09 -11.69
CA ASN A 433 42.30 20.62 -10.40
C ASN A 433 40.78 20.45 -10.15
N GLU A 434 40.04 19.81 -11.05
CA GLU A 434 38.61 19.54 -10.83
C GLU A 434 38.40 18.51 -9.70
N GLY A 435 37.21 18.52 -9.10
CA GLY A 435 36.87 17.57 -8.04
C GLY A 435 36.94 16.11 -8.51
N ARG A 436 37.29 15.20 -7.60
CA ARG A 436 37.50 13.78 -7.92
C ARG A 436 36.35 13.09 -8.65
N LEU A 437 35.10 13.39 -8.26
CA LEU A 437 33.91 12.85 -8.93
C LEU A 437 33.86 13.19 -10.43
N ASN A 438 34.40 14.34 -10.83
CA ASN A 438 34.44 14.72 -12.25
C ASN A 438 35.47 13.90 -13.02
N HIS A 439 36.62 13.63 -12.42
CA HIS A 439 37.64 12.74 -12.98
C HIS A 439 37.15 11.30 -13.13
N ASP A 440 36.50 10.77 -12.09
CA ASP A 440 35.91 9.44 -12.11
C ASP A 440 34.89 9.32 -13.27
N ASN A 441 33.99 10.30 -13.41
CA ASN A 441 32.98 10.33 -14.46
C ASN A 441 33.56 10.46 -15.88
N PHE A 442 34.60 11.28 -16.06
CA PHE A 442 35.28 11.41 -17.35
C PHE A 442 35.89 10.08 -17.77
N LEU A 443 36.67 9.47 -16.88
CA LEU A 443 37.37 8.20 -17.15
C LEU A 443 36.38 7.04 -17.34
N ARG A 444 35.28 7.01 -16.59
CA ARG A 444 34.15 6.09 -16.83
C ARG A 444 33.58 6.24 -18.23
N THR A 445 33.41 7.48 -18.70
CA THR A 445 32.88 7.74 -20.06
C THR A 445 33.84 7.20 -21.12
N VAL A 446 35.15 7.40 -20.95
CA VAL A 446 36.20 6.86 -21.83
C VAL A 446 36.14 5.33 -21.87
N ILE A 447 36.22 4.65 -20.73
CA ILE A 447 36.21 3.18 -20.70
C ILE A 447 34.89 2.59 -21.19
N THR A 448 33.79 3.35 -21.22
CA THR A 448 32.49 2.88 -21.71
C THR A 448 32.40 2.98 -23.22
N HIS A 449 32.77 4.13 -23.81
CA HIS A 449 32.58 4.42 -25.22
C HIS A 449 33.76 4.01 -26.10
N GLN A 450 34.96 3.93 -25.52
CA GLN A 450 36.18 3.57 -26.23
C GLN A 450 36.65 2.17 -25.82
N ASN A 451 37.40 1.53 -26.72
CA ASN A 451 38.11 0.30 -26.41
C ASN A 451 39.53 0.63 -25.95
N VAL A 452 39.70 0.83 -24.65
CA VAL A 452 40.99 1.21 -24.06
C VAL A 452 42.08 0.14 -24.24
N PHE A 453 41.70 -1.11 -24.52
CA PHE A 453 42.64 -2.22 -24.70
C PHE A 453 43.33 -2.25 -26.07
N ILE A 454 42.99 -1.32 -26.97
CA ILE A 454 43.66 -1.14 -28.27
C ILE A 454 44.37 0.22 -28.37
N PHE A 455 44.50 0.94 -27.26
CA PHE A 455 45.24 2.19 -27.23
C PHE A 455 46.71 1.92 -27.52
N ASP A 456 47.26 2.68 -28.45
CA ASP A 456 48.70 2.71 -28.68
C ASP A 456 49.42 3.34 -27.48
N GLU A 457 50.74 3.20 -27.43
CA GLU A 457 51.56 3.63 -26.30
C GLU A 457 51.34 5.10 -25.96
N ALA A 458 51.29 5.99 -26.96
CA ALA A 458 51.11 7.43 -26.73
C ALA A 458 49.73 7.76 -26.13
N CYS A 459 48.66 7.17 -26.66
CA CYS A 459 47.30 7.37 -26.15
C CYS A 459 47.13 6.76 -24.75
N TRP A 460 47.70 5.58 -24.51
CA TRP A 460 47.67 4.93 -23.20
C TRP A 460 48.41 5.72 -22.14
N GLU A 461 49.62 6.22 -22.43
CA GLU A 461 50.38 7.05 -21.48
C GLU A 461 49.60 8.31 -21.09
N ALA A 462 48.98 8.99 -22.07
CA ALA A 462 48.13 10.15 -21.78
C ALA A 462 46.91 9.80 -20.90
N PHE A 463 46.28 8.64 -21.13
CA PHE A 463 45.18 8.14 -20.29
C PHE A 463 45.66 7.71 -18.89
N TYR A 464 46.82 7.07 -18.80
CA TYR A 464 47.40 6.55 -17.56
C TYR A 464 47.83 7.69 -16.62
N VAL A 465 48.31 8.81 -17.14
CA VAL A 465 48.57 10.03 -16.36
C VAL A 465 47.31 10.47 -15.60
N LEU A 466 46.14 10.46 -16.27
CA LEU A 466 44.87 10.83 -15.62
C LEU A 466 44.49 9.84 -14.51
N LEU A 467 44.71 8.54 -14.70
CA LEU A 467 44.49 7.52 -13.66
C LEU A 467 45.40 7.73 -12.45
N MET A 468 46.66 8.12 -12.68
CA MET A 468 47.62 8.38 -11.61
C MET A 468 47.28 9.62 -10.79
N ASN A 469 46.74 10.67 -11.43
CA ASN A 469 46.26 11.87 -10.73
C ASN A 469 45.11 11.58 -9.75
N MET A 470 44.42 10.44 -9.88
CA MET A 470 43.36 10.00 -8.96
C MET A 470 43.86 9.14 -7.79
N GLU A 471 45.18 9.04 -7.60
CA GLU A 471 45.79 8.19 -6.56
C GLU A 471 45.33 6.73 -6.62
N LEU A 472 45.23 6.15 -7.83
CA LEU A 472 44.66 4.82 -8.08
C LEU A 472 45.13 3.75 -7.09
N TYR A 473 46.38 3.77 -6.64
CA TYR A 473 46.98 2.76 -5.75
C TYR A 473 46.89 3.06 -4.24
N ASN A 474 46.14 4.07 -3.80
CA ASN A 474 45.97 4.37 -2.38
C ASN A 474 45.19 3.23 -1.66
N VAL A 475 45.81 2.63 -0.63
CA VAL A 475 45.32 1.43 0.07
C VAL A 475 44.12 1.73 1.00
N LEU A 476 43.93 2.99 1.38
CA LEU A 476 42.85 3.41 2.29
C LEU A 476 41.51 3.69 1.58
N ASP A 477 41.46 3.53 0.26
CA ASP A 477 40.37 4.02 -0.57
C ASP A 477 39.64 2.90 -1.34
N PHE A 478 38.54 2.44 -0.73
CA PHE A 478 37.68 1.37 -1.22
C PHE A 478 36.46 1.91 -2.00
N ASN A 479 36.68 2.85 -2.92
CA ASN A 479 35.65 3.27 -3.87
C ASN A 479 35.47 2.21 -4.99
N ASP A 480 34.23 1.90 -5.37
CA ASP A 480 33.91 0.92 -6.43
C ASP A 480 34.54 1.32 -7.79
N ASP A 481 34.68 2.61 -8.06
CA ASP A 481 35.29 3.18 -9.27
C ASP A 481 36.78 2.80 -9.39
N ASN A 482 37.52 2.87 -8.28
CA ASN A 482 38.93 2.50 -8.24
C ASN A 482 39.15 1.01 -8.59
N ILE A 483 38.20 0.13 -8.22
CA ILE A 483 38.27 -1.31 -8.55
C ILE A 483 38.14 -1.53 -10.06
N ILE A 484 37.24 -0.79 -10.72
CA ILE A 484 37.05 -0.85 -12.17
C ILE A 484 38.30 -0.37 -12.89
N PHE A 485 38.83 0.80 -12.50
CA PHE A 485 40.05 1.33 -13.12
C PHE A 485 41.27 0.42 -12.91
N LYS A 486 41.47 -0.14 -11.71
CA LYS A 486 42.51 -1.14 -11.45
C LYS A 486 42.34 -2.38 -12.32
N SER A 487 41.11 -2.83 -12.53
CA SER A 487 40.80 -3.98 -13.39
C SER A 487 41.10 -3.68 -14.86
N VAL A 488 40.76 -2.50 -15.35
CA VAL A 488 41.11 -2.04 -16.71
C VAL A 488 42.62 -1.96 -16.90
N THR A 489 43.34 -1.35 -15.95
CA THR A 489 44.81 -1.26 -15.97
C THR A 489 45.46 -2.64 -15.95
N LEU A 490 44.97 -3.55 -15.10
CA LEU A 490 45.41 -4.94 -15.03
C LEU A 490 45.29 -5.64 -16.38
N LEU A 491 44.12 -5.55 -17.02
CA LEU A 491 43.87 -6.18 -18.31
C LEU A 491 44.77 -5.58 -19.41
N TYR A 492 44.93 -4.26 -19.46
CA TYR A 492 45.82 -3.61 -20.42
C TYR A 492 47.26 -4.11 -20.29
N TYR A 493 47.79 -4.16 -19.06
CA TYR A 493 49.16 -4.60 -18.79
C TYR A 493 49.38 -6.06 -19.17
N ILE A 494 48.40 -6.94 -18.90
CA ILE A 494 48.47 -8.35 -19.30
C ILE A 494 48.49 -8.48 -20.82
N LEU A 495 47.60 -7.78 -21.53
CA LEU A 495 47.46 -7.86 -22.98
C LEU A 495 48.69 -7.33 -23.74
N HIS A 496 49.40 -6.35 -23.17
CA HIS A 496 50.58 -5.72 -23.77
C HIS A 496 51.91 -6.25 -23.20
N GLY A 497 51.87 -7.22 -22.28
CA GLY A 497 53.07 -7.83 -21.69
C GLY A 497 53.91 -6.87 -20.84
N LEU A 498 53.27 -5.88 -20.19
CA LEU A 498 53.93 -4.88 -19.36
C LEU A 498 54.21 -5.40 -17.95
N ALA A 499 55.29 -4.92 -17.33
CA ALA A 499 55.63 -5.26 -15.95
C ALA A 499 54.69 -4.57 -14.96
N MET A 500 54.06 -5.33 -14.06
CA MET A 500 53.16 -4.78 -13.04
C MET A 500 53.93 -4.02 -11.95
N ASN A 501 53.43 -2.85 -11.56
CA ASN A 501 53.88 -2.16 -10.35
C ASN A 501 53.35 -2.85 -9.08
N ASP A 502 53.91 -2.48 -7.92
CA ASP A 502 53.61 -3.17 -6.66
C ASP A 502 52.18 -2.94 -6.19
N GLY A 503 51.59 -1.77 -6.44
CA GLY A 503 50.18 -1.50 -6.11
C GLY A 503 49.19 -2.37 -6.90
N LEU A 504 49.49 -2.68 -8.16
CA LEU A 504 48.66 -3.56 -8.99
C LEU A 504 48.82 -5.04 -8.60
N LYS A 505 50.03 -5.45 -8.20
CA LYS A 505 50.27 -6.79 -7.63
C LYS A 505 49.52 -6.96 -6.30
N GLU A 506 49.58 -5.97 -5.42
CA GLU A 506 48.85 -5.97 -4.15
C GLU A 506 47.34 -6.08 -4.38
N TYR A 507 46.79 -5.30 -5.33
CA TYR A 507 45.40 -5.42 -5.75
C TYR A 507 45.04 -6.84 -6.21
N LEU A 508 45.87 -7.44 -7.08
CA LEU A 508 45.68 -8.78 -7.61
C LEU A 508 45.65 -9.88 -6.52
N LEU A 509 46.43 -9.70 -5.46
CA LEU A 509 46.54 -10.63 -4.33
C LEU A 509 45.42 -10.42 -3.29
N LEU A 510 45.13 -9.19 -2.90
CA LEU A 510 44.29 -8.90 -1.73
C LEU A 510 42.85 -8.56 -2.06
N HIS A 511 42.56 -8.09 -3.27
CA HIS A 511 41.28 -7.44 -3.59
C HIS A 511 40.61 -7.92 -4.88
N PHE A 512 41.38 -8.45 -5.84
CA PHE A 512 40.82 -8.91 -7.11
C PHE A 512 39.84 -10.07 -6.96
N GLU A 513 38.69 -9.93 -7.60
CA GLU A 513 37.75 -11.02 -7.86
C GLU A 513 37.51 -11.16 -9.35
N THR A 514 37.42 -12.40 -9.84
CA THR A 514 37.30 -12.67 -11.27
C THR A 514 36.09 -12.03 -11.94
N HIS A 515 35.03 -11.73 -11.20
CA HIS A 515 33.84 -11.12 -11.77
C HIS A 515 34.05 -9.65 -12.18
N TYR A 516 35.06 -8.95 -11.64
CA TYR A 516 35.35 -7.55 -11.98
C TYR A 516 35.83 -7.34 -13.42
N ILE A 517 36.32 -8.39 -14.10
CA ILE A 517 36.76 -8.28 -15.49
C ILE A 517 35.66 -8.64 -16.50
N TYR A 518 34.52 -9.20 -16.06
CA TYR A 518 33.51 -9.76 -16.97
C TYR A 518 32.88 -8.72 -17.89
N GLU A 519 32.65 -7.51 -17.40
CA GLU A 519 32.05 -6.41 -18.17
C GLU A 519 32.98 -5.87 -19.26
N HIS A 520 34.28 -6.19 -19.19
CA HIS A 520 35.28 -5.74 -20.16
C HIS A 520 35.57 -6.77 -21.25
N LEU A 521 35.16 -8.04 -21.07
CA LEU A 521 35.47 -9.12 -22.00
C LEU A 521 34.77 -8.96 -23.36
N ASP A 522 33.60 -8.34 -23.40
CA ASP A 522 32.86 -8.11 -24.64
C ASP A 522 33.60 -7.16 -25.61
N LYS A 523 34.61 -6.41 -25.11
CA LYS A 523 35.46 -5.52 -25.91
C LYS A 523 36.70 -6.21 -26.49
N LEU A 524 36.89 -7.48 -26.19
CA LEU A 524 38.07 -8.26 -26.55
C LEU A 524 37.68 -9.43 -27.45
N ASP A 525 38.55 -9.74 -28.40
CA ASP A 525 38.42 -10.96 -29.21
C ASP A 525 38.78 -12.22 -28.40
N LYS A 526 38.44 -13.39 -28.95
CA LYS A 526 38.66 -14.69 -28.30
C LYS A 526 40.14 -15.02 -28.06
N GLU A 527 41.05 -14.45 -28.85
CA GLU A 527 42.48 -14.70 -28.69
C GLU A 527 43.01 -13.98 -27.45
N LYS A 528 42.63 -12.71 -27.28
CA LYS A 528 42.93 -11.91 -26.08
C LYS A 528 42.34 -12.49 -24.81
N HIS A 529 41.17 -13.13 -24.90
CA HIS A 529 40.57 -13.88 -23.78
C HIS A 529 41.49 -15.00 -23.28
N GLU A 530 42.11 -15.75 -24.18
CA GLU A 530 43.02 -16.84 -23.82
C GLU A 530 44.33 -16.33 -23.20
N VAL A 531 44.84 -15.18 -23.66
CA VAL A 531 46.01 -14.50 -23.07
C VAL A 531 45.73 -14.14 -21.60
N ILE A 532 44.58 -13.50 -21.32
CA ILE A 532 44.17 -13.13 -19.96
C ILE A 532 43.98 -14.36 -19.08
N TYR A 533 43.27 -15.38 -19.59
CA TYR A 533 43.04 -16.63 -18.86
C TYR A 533 44.37 -17.29 -18.48
N THR A 534 45.27 -17.46 -19.45
CA THR A 534 46.54 -18.15 -19.24
C THR A 534 47.41 -17.42 -18.22
N TYR A 535 47.48 -16.09 -18.31
CA TYR A 535 48.25 -15.27 -17.38
C TYR A 535 47.72 -15.40 -15.94
N LEU A 536 46.42 -15.12 -15.73
CA LEU A 536 45.83 -15.11 -14.40
C LEU A 536 45.77 -16.50 -13.78
N PHE A 537 45.48 -17.54 -14.58
CA PHE A 537 45.48 -18.92 -14.11
C PHE A 537 46.86 -19.34 -13.63
N LYS A 538 47.91 -19.03 -14.40
CA LYS A 538 49.30 -19.30 -14.02
C LYS A 538 49.67 -18.54 -12.75
N TYR A 539 49.38 -17.24 -12.70
CA TYR A 539 49.68 -16.39 -11.56
C TYR A 539 49.11 -16.96 -10.24
N TYR A 540 47.82 -17.25 -10.19
CA TYR A 540 47.20 -17.81 -8.97
C TYR A 540 47.66 -19.24 -8.65
N THR A 541 48.00 -20.04 -9.67
CA THR A 541 48.54 -21.38 -9.46
C THR A 541 49.91 -21.32 -8.80
N ASP A 542 50.78 -20.44 -9.29
CA ASP A 542 52.13 -20.23 -8.75
C ASP A 542 52.05 -19.71 -7.29
N GLU A 543 51.13 -18.78 -7.00
CA GLU A 543 50.88 -18.29 -5.63
C GLU A 543 50.37 -19.40 -4.70
N ILE A 544 49.45 -20.26 -5.14
CA ILE A 544 48.96 -21.39 -4.34
C ILE A 544 50.08 -22.39 -4.05
N LEU A 545 50.94 -22.68 -5.04
CA LEU A 545 52.09 -23.56 -4.87
C LEU A 545 53.09 -23.02 -3.85
N GLY A 546 53.19 -21.68 -3.70
CA GLY A 546 53.99 -21.02 -2.67
C GLY A 546 53.55 -21.32 -1.23
N PHE A 547 52.31 -21.79 -1.00
CA PHE A 547 51.82 -22.18 0.33
C PHE A 547 52.05 -23.65 0.69
N LYS A 548 52.62 -24.45 -0.22
CA LYS A 548 52.75 -25.91 -0.06
C LYS A 548 53.51 -26.32 1.20
N ASP A 549 54.46 -25.50 1.63
CA ASP A 549 55.34 -25.77 2.78
C ASP A 549 55.04 -24.86 4.00
N GLN A 550 53.91 -24.12 3.99
CA GLN A 550 53.51 -23.23 5.08
C GLN A 550 52.52 -23.88 6.07
N ILE A 551 52.53 -23.42 7.33
CA ILE A 551 51.57 -23.85 8.36
C ILE A 551 50.18 -23.31 8.02
N PHE A 552 49.17 -24.18 7.93
CA PHE A 552 47.78 -23.84 7.60
C PHE A 552 47.07 -23.12 8.77
N THR A 553 47.32 -21.82 8.91
CA THR A 553 46.53 -20.92 9.76
C THR A 553 45.19 -20.59 9.09
N ASP A 554 44.24 -20.01 9.85
CA ASP A 554 42.95 -19.57 9.28
C ASP A 554 43.14 -18.47 8.21
N GLU A 555 44.18 -17.63 8.34
CA GLU A 555 44.52 -16.60 7.36
C GLU A 555 45.03 -17.21 6.03
N VAL A 556 45.96 -18.18 6.10
CA VAL A 556 46.43 -18.91 4.92
C VAL A 556 45.27 -19.66 4.25
N ARG A 557 44.38 -20.26 5.05
CA ARG A 557 43.19 -20.94 4.54
C ARG A 557 42.28 -20.00 3.76
N ASP A 558 42.09 -18.77 4.24
CA ASP A 558 41.20 -17.81 3.58
C ASP A 558 41.82 -17.21 2.32
N ARG A 559 43.14 -16.99 2.27
CA ARG A 559 43.86 -16.61 1.04
C ARG A 559 43.78 -17.71 -0.03
N VAL A 560 44.08 -18.95 0.34
CA VAL A 560 44.00 -20.11 -0.56
C VAL A 560 42.56 -20.33 -1.06
N LYS A 561 41.54 -20.16 -0.21
CA LYS A 561 40.13 -20.21 -0.65
C LYS A 561 39.80 -19.12 -1.68
N ARG A 562 40.31 -17.90 -1.50
CA ARG A 562 40.11 -16.78 -2.42
C ARG A 562 40.75 -17.06 -3.78
N TYR A 563 42.01 -17.51 -3.80
CA TYR A 563 42.72 -17.82 -5.05
C TYR A 563 42.04 -18.99 -5.79
N ASN A 564 41.62 -20.03 -5.07
CA ASN A 564 40.81 -21.11 -5.65
C ASN A 564 39.49 -20.61 -6.23
N ARG A 565 38.79 -19.70 -5.55
CA ARG A 565 37.56 -19.09 -6.07
C ARG A 565 37.83 -18.35 -7.38
N ASN A 566 38.92 -17.58 -7.46
CA ASN A 566 39.28 -16.85 -8.67
C ASN A 566 39.64 -17.80 -9.83
N ILE A 567 40.40 -18.87 -9.57
CA ILE A 567 40.69 -19.91 -10.57
C ILE A 567 39.40 -20.56 -11.08
N ILE A 568 38.49 -20.96 -10.18
CA ILE A 568 37.19 -21.56 -10.57
C ILE A 568 36.37 -20.57 -11.40
N GLY A 569 36.35 -19.29 -11.01
CA GLY A 569 35.71 -18.22 -11.76
C GLY A 569 36.27 -18.08 -13.18
N LEU A 570 37.60 -18.11 -13.33
CA LEU A 570 38.29 -18.01 -14.63
C LEU A 570 37.93 -19.21 -15.51
N MET A 571 38.05 -20.42 -14.97
CA MET A 571 37.68 -21.64 -15.68
C MET A 571 36.21 -21.64 -16.09
N SER A 572 35.31 -21.08 -15.26
CA SER A 572 33.88 -21.01 -15.57
C SER A 572 33.53 -20.07 -16.70
N LYS A 573 34.29 -19.01 -16.90
CA LYS A 573 34.02 -17.99 -17.91
C LYS A 573 34.74 -18.23 -19.23
N PHE A 574 35.99 -18.72 -19.18
CA PHE A 574 36.86 -18.82 -20.37
C PHE A 574 36.90 -20.21 -21.00
N ARG A 575 36.62 -21.29 -20.25
CA ARG A 575 36.56 -22.65 -20.80
C ARG A 575 35.17 -23.23 -20.62
N GLU A 576 34.44 -23.43 -21.72
CA GLU A 576 33.25 -24.29 -21.76
C GLU A 576 33.60 -25.79 -21.62
N ASP A 577 34.61 -26.11 -20.80
CA ASP A 577 34.98 -27.50 -20.58
C ASP A 577 34.01 -28.12 -19.57
N THR A 578 33.11 -28.95 -20.10
CA THR A 578 32.15 -29.79 -19.38
C THR A 578 32.79 -30.82 -18.44
N SER A 579 34.12 -30.91 -18.41
CA SER A 579 34.87 -31.81 -17.52
C SER A 579 35.19 -31.24 -16.14
N VAL A 580 34.85 -29.97 -15.82
CA VAL A 580 34.79 -29.54 -14.42
C VAL A 580 33.67 -30.34 -13.75
N PRO A 581 33.97 -31.27 -12.81
CA PRO A 581 32.96 -32.18 -12.27
C PRO A 581 31.80 -31.42 -11.64
N GLN A 582 30.66 -32.08 -11.47
CA GLN A 582 29.37 -31.65 -10.89
C GLN A 582 29.41 -30.76 -9.61
N GLN A 583 30.58 -30.41 -9.08
CA GLN A 583 30.83 -29.45 -8.00
C GLN A 583 30.51 -27.98 -8.37
N LYS A 584 30.39 -27.60 -9.66
CA LYS A 584 29.86 -26.27 -10.04
C LYS A 584 28.40 -26.05 -9.60
N LYS A 585 27.62 -27.12 -9.36
CA LYS A 585 26.29 -27.05 -8.75
C LYS A 585 26.30 -27.12 -7.21
N GLU A 586 27.43 -27.37 -6.57
CA GLU A 586 27.53 -27.41 -5.10
C GLU A 586 28.27 -26.18 -4.52
N VAL A 587 29.12 -25.50 -5.31
CA VAL A 587 29.88 -24.32 -4.86
C VAL A 587 29.21 -22.99 -5.24
N TYR A 588 28.54 -22.91 -6.40
CA TYR A 588 27.87 -21.68 -6.87
C TYR A 588 26.34 -21.69 -6.72
N ASN A 589 25.70 -22.87 -6.71
CA ASN A 589 24.34 -23.04 -6.23
C ASN A 589 24.35 -23.40 -4.74
N GLN A 590 25.02 -22.60 -3.92
CA GLN A 590 24.41 -22.33 -2.62
C GLN A 590 23.31 -21.32 -2.88
N PRO A 591 22.03 -21.72 -2.89
CA PRO A 591 20.97 -20.74 -2.77
C PRO A 591 21.23 -19.85 -1.56
N LYS A 592 20.75 -18.61 -1.63
CA LYS A 592 20.49 -17.73 -0.48
C LYS A 592 19.61 -18.47 0.57
N LYS A 593 20.19 -19.44 1.29
CA LYS A 593 19.59 -20.53 2.10
C LYS A 593 19.47 -21.88 1.37
N GLU A 594 20.58 -22.55 1.13
CA GLU A 594 20.59 -23.99 1.42
C GLU A 594 20.99 -24.12 2.88
N ARG A 595 19.98 -24.47 3.68
CA ARG A 595 20.23 -25.10 4.97
C ARG A 595 21.36 -26.09 4.74
N ILE A 596 22.47 -25.89 5.45
CA ILE A 596 23.23 -27.01 5.99
C ILE A 596 22.15 -28.04 6.34
N VAL A 597 22.13 -29.19 5.66
CA VAL A 597 21.42 -30.35 6.18
C VAL A 597 22.18 -30.70 7.45
N ASP A 598 21.90 -29.91 8.48
CA ASP A 598 22.06 -30.27 9.87
C ASP A 598 21.35 -31.63 9.89
N ASN A 599 22.10 -32.71 10.13
CA ASN A 599 21.60 -34.06 10.39
C ASN A 599 20.81 -34.04 11.70
N SER A 600 19.83 -33.15 11.73
CA SER A 600 19.40 -32.49 12.93
C SER A 600 18.13 -33.21 13.32
N LEU A 601 18.20 -33.92 14.45
CA LEU A 601 17.04 -34.33 15.25
C LEU A 601 15.97 -33.23 15.16
N SER A 602 14.89 -33.45 14.42
CA SER A 602 13.77 -32.52 14.26
C SER A 602 12.52 -33.17 14.84
N ASP A 603 11.47 -32.40 15.16
CA ASP A 603 10.18 -32.95 15.61
C ASP A 603 9.66 -34.05 14.66
N ARG A 604 9.80 -33.83 13.35
CA ARG A 604 9.45 -34.81 12.31
C ARG A 604 10.34 -36.06 12.34
N GLU A 605 11.64 -35.88 12.57
CA GLU A 605 12.61 -36.98 12.63
C GLU A 605 12.42 -37.83 13.90
N LEU A 606 12.16 -37.20 15.05
CA LEU A 606 11.81 -37.91 16.29
C LEU A 606 10.51 -38.69 16.12
N ILE A 607 9.49 -38.13 15.46
CA ILE A 607 8.27 -38.88 15.12
C ILE A 607 8.58 -40.04 14.16
N ARG A 608 9.47 -39.86 13.18
CA ARG A 608 9.88 -40.93 12.25
C ARG A 608 10.58 -42.06 12.98
N ARG A 609 11.49 -41.75 13.91
CA ARG A 609 12.14 -42.73 14.78
C ARG A 609 11.14 -43.44 15.68
N LEU A 610 10.22 -42.71 16.34
CA LEU A 610 9.16 -43.30 17.16
C LEU A 610 8.21 -44.24 16.36
N LYS A 611 8.02 -43.97 15.06
CA LYS A 611 7.28 -44.85 14.15
C LYS A 611 8.07 -46.10 13.72
N THR A 612 9.39 -46.08 13.87
CA THR A 612 10.30 -47.13 13.43
C THR A 612 10.65 -48.04 14.60
N ASP A 613 11.19 -47.48 15.68
CA ASP A 613 11.62 -48.19 16.89
C ASP A 613 11.65 -47.22 18.08
N THR A 614 11.05 -47.61 19.20
CA THR A 614 11.03 -46.80 20.43
C THR A 614 12.41 -46.74 21.10
N TYR A 615 13.28 -47.74 20.92
CA TYR A 615 14.65 -47.73 21.46
C TYR A 615 15.49 -46.57 20.90
N LEU A 616 15.36 -46.29 19.59
CA LEU A 616 16.05 -45.18 18.91
C LEU A 616 15.70 -43.79 19.48
N ILE A 617 14.62 -43.69 20.26
CA ILE A 617 14.21 -42.46 20.94
C ILE A 617 14.86 -42.32 22.31
N LYS A 618 15.14 -43.44 23.00
CA LYS A 618 15.90 -43.44 24.25
C LYS A 618 17.38 -43.19 23.99
N GLU A 619 17.93 -43.77 22.92
CA GLU A 619 19.35 -43.64 22.55
C GLU A 619 19.77 -42.19 22.27
N VAL A 620 18.86 -41.36 21.72
CA VAL A 620 19.18 -39.95 21.38
C VAL A 620 18.92 -38.94 22.49
N VAL A 621 18.52 -39.39 23.68
CA VAL A 621 18.32 -38.50 24.83
C VAL A 621 19.59 -37.69 25.16
N PRO A 622 20.82 -38.27 25.17
CA PRO A 622 22.05 -37.51 25.40
C PRO A 622 22.29 -36.43 24.33
N ASP A 623 22.13 -36.77 23.04
CA ASP A 623 22.28 -35.84 21.93
C ASP A 623 21.26 -34.70 21.99
N LEU A 624 20.01 -35.02 22.38
CA LEU A 624 18.96 -34.04 22.57
C LEU A 624 19.28 -33.11 23.74
N ASN A 625 19.80 -33.65 24.84
CA ASN A 625 20.22 -32.86 25.99
C ASN A 625 21.29 -31.82 25.57
N GLU A 626 22.33 -32.27 24.88
CA GLU A 626 23.37 -31.38 24.35
C GLU A 626 22.80 -30.33 23.39
N ARG A 627 21.81 -30.72 22.59
CA ARG A 627 21.21 -29.82 21.62
C ARG A 627 20.31 -28.76 22.25
N PHE A 628 19.55 -29.11 23.28
CA PHE A 628 18.77 -28.15 24.05
C PHE A 628 19.67 -27.09 24.71
N LEU A 629 20.95 -27.41 24.99
CA LEU A 629 21.96 -26.43 25.44
C LEU A 629 22.41 -25.49 24.32
N ARG A 630 22.53 -25.97 23.08
CA ARG A 630 23.15 -25.22 21.96
C ARG A 630 22.15 -24.41 21.11
N LYS A 631 20.97 -24.94 20.77
CA LYS A 631 20.03 -24.33 19.80
C LYS A 631 18.57 -24.38 20.29
N PRO A 632 17.74 -23.36 19.96
CA PRO A 632 16.31 -23.43 20.24
C PRO A 632 15.66 -24.58 19.45
N PHE A 633 15.04 -25.52 20.19
CA PHE A 633 14.50 -26.75 19.63
C PHE A 633 13.07 -27.00 20.13
N ARG A 634 12.09 -27.14 19.24
CA ARG A 634 10.67 -27.35 19.58
C ARG A 634 10.19 -28.72 19.07
N VAL A 635 9.66 -29.55 19.97
CA VAL A 635 9.25 -30.95 19.73
C VAL A 635 7.78 -31.22 20.10
N VAL A 636 6.89 -30.27 19.76
CA VAL A 636 5.50 -30.26 20.25
C VAL A 636 4.72 -31.51 19.83
N ASN A 637 4.81 -31.94 18.56
CA ASN A 637 4.01 -33.07 18.11
C ASN A 637 4.55 -34.39 18.65
N PHE A 638 5.88 -34.50 18.78
CA PHE A 638 6.53 -35.64 19.40
C PHE A 638 6.10 -35.80 20.87
N LEU A 639 6.17 -34.74 21.68
CA LEU A 639 5.74 -34.78 23.09
C LEU A 639 4.26 -35.15 23.25
N LYS A 640 3.38 -34.67 22.36
CA LYS A 640 1.97 -35.10 22.35
C LYS A 640 1.83 -36.61 22.13
N LYS A 641 2.66 -37.21 21.25
CA LYS A 641 2.64 -38.67 21.04
C LYS A 641 3.18 -39.43 22.24
N LEU A 642 4.22 -38.91 22.89
CA LEU A 642 4.73 -39.50 24.13
C LEU A 642 3.66 -39.47 25.23
N LYS A 643 3.06 -38.31 25.50
CA LYS A 643 2.02 -38.17 26.52
C LYS A 643 0.86 -39.15 26.31
N ILE A 644 0.42 -39.31 25.06
CA ILE A 644 -0.75 -40.15 24.73
C ILE A 644 -0.41 -41.64 24.78
N TYR A 645 0.66 -42.08 24.09
CA TYR A 645 0.90 -43.52 23.86
C TYR A 645 1.99 -44.12 24.75
N TYR A 646 2.74 -43.29 25.46
CA TYR A 646 3.95 -43.65 26.19
C TYR A 646 4.01 -42.98 27.58
N SER A 647 2.85 -42.66 28.17
CA SER A 647 2.72 -41.98 29.47
C SER A 647 3.53 -42.65 30.57
N ASP A 648 3.54 -43.98 30.58
CA ASP A 648 4.08 -44.76 31.69
C ASP A 648 5.54 -45.21 31.51
N ASP A 649 6.15 -44.92 30.36
CA ASP A 649 7.50 -45.37 30.01
C ASP A 649 8.40 -44.27 29.40
N VAL A 650 8.41 -44.07 28.09
CA VAL A 650 9.34 -43.15 27.42
C VAL A 650 9.05 -41.71 27.79
N ALA A 651 7.78 -41.36 28.08
CA ALA A 651 7.46 -40.04 28.59
C ALA A 651 8.11 -39.76 29.95
N LYS A 652 8.30 -40.76 30.83
CA LYS A 652 8.98 -40.59 32.11
C LYS A 652 10.46 -40.26 31.92
N THR A 653 11.16 -40.98 31.03
CA THR A 653 12.56 -40.68 30.68
C THR A 653 12.72 -39.25 30.14
N TYR A 654 11.78 -38.79 29.32
CA TYR A 654 11.82 -37.42 28.81
C TYR A 654 11.41 -36.39 29.86
N LEU A 655 10.48 -36.71 30.76
CA LEU A 655 10.13 -35.85 31.89
C LEU A 655 11.34 -35.65 32.81
N GLU A 656 12.05 -36.72 33.15
CA GLU A 656 13.32 -36.67 33.92
C GLU A 656 14.36 -35.78 33.21
N LEU A 657 14.54 -35.93 31.89
CA LEU A 657 15.40 -35.04 31.11
C LEU A 657 14.99 -33.56 31.26
N PHE A 658 13.69 -33.26 31.19
CA PHE A 658 13.22 -31.88 31.29
C PHE A 658 13.34 -31.32 32.71
N GLU A 659 13.14 -32.14 33.74
CA GLU A 659 13.40 -31.77 35.14
C GLU A 659 14.89 -31.54 35.39
N ASP A 660 15.75 -32.36 34.78
CA ASP A 660 17.21 -32.21 34.83
C ASP A 660 17.68 -30.92 34.15
N LEU A 661 17.08 -30.55 33.01
CA LEU A 661 17.34 -29.28 32.32
C LEU A 661 16.97 -28.05 33.14
N VAL A 662 15.93 -28.13 33.98
CA VAL A 662 15.52 -27.04 34.88
C VAL A 662 16.41 -27.01 36.13
N SER A 663 16.70 -28.16 36.74
CA SER A 663 17.46 -28.25 38.00
C SER A 663 18.96 -27.98 37.85
N LYS A 664 19.58 -28.38 36.73
CA LYS A 664 21.00 -28.12 36.43
C LYS A 664 21.33 -26.66 36.10
N LYS A 665 20.34 -25.75 36.14
CA LYS A 665 20.51 -24.31 35.92
C LYS A 665 21.26 -23.97 34.62
N CYS A 666 21.01 -24.75 33.58
CA CYS A 666 21.57 -24.51 32.26
C CYS A 666 20.95 -23.24 31.63
N GLY A 667 21.67 -22.57 30.73
CA GLY A 667 21.27 -21.26 30.18
C GLY A 667 19.81 -21.18 29.69
N LEU A 668 19.28 -19.96 29.53
CA LEU A 668 17.85 -19.64 29.27
C LEU A 668 17.11 -20.63 28.34
N ARG A 669 17.73 -21.07 27.24
CA ARG A 669 17.10 -21.97 26.25
C ARG A 669 16.76 -23.35 26.81
N SER A 670 17.63 -23.88 27.67
CA SER A 670 17.45 -25.18 28.34
C SER A 670 16.31 -25.13 29.33
N ILE A 671 16.24 -24.05 30.13
CA ILE A 671 15.14 -23.79 31.05
C ILE A 671 13.81 -23.68 30.30
N GLU A 672 13.76 -22.95 29.18
CA GLU A 672 12.55 -22.86 28.36
C GLU A 672 12.09 -24.22 27.83
N ALA A 673 13.02 -25.04 27.34
CA ALA A 673 12.71 -26.39 26.86
C ALA A 673 12.24 -27.32 27.99
N GLY A 674 12.90 -27.25 29.16
CA GLY A 674 12.54 -28.00 30.37
C GLY A 674 11.13 -27.67 30.86
N VAL A 675 10.85 -26.38 31.09
CA VAL A 675 9.53 -25.92 31.53
C VAL A 675 8.44 -26.32 30.54
N PHE A 676 8.66 -26.11 29.23
CA PHE A 676 7.69 -26.53 28.22
C PHE A 676 7.44 -28.04 28.25
N GLY A 677 8.50 -28.85 28.35
CA GLY A 677 8.44 -30.30 28.42
C GLY A 677 7.65 -30.80 29.64
N ILE A 678 7.92 -30.25 30.82
CA ILE A 678 7.19 -30.55 32.07
C ILE A 678 5.70 -30.23 31.90
N LEU A 679 5.35 -29.05 31.40
CA LEU A 679 3.95 -28.64 31.18
C LEU A 679 3.22 -29.50 30.14
N GLN A 680 3.94 -30.15 29.21
CA GLN A 680 3.35 -31.12 28.28
C GLN A 680 3.19 -32.51 28.91
N LEU A 681 4.23 -33.05 29.54
CA LEU A 681 4.31 -34.47 29.90
C LEU A 681 3.82 -34.79 31.30
N ALA A 682 4.09 -33.93 32.30
CA ALA A 682 3.74 -34.22 33.69
C ALA A 682 2.22 -34.39 33.91
N ASP A 683 1.86 -35.09 34.98
CA ASP A 683 0.50 -35.17 35.47
C ASP A 683 0.08 -33.86 36.18
N GLU A 684 -1.21 -33.72 36.50
CA GLU A 684 -1.75 -32.51 37.13
C GLU A 684 -1.08 -32.19 38.47
N LYS A 685 -0.95 -33.20 39.34
CA LYS A 685 -0.38 -33.03 40.68
C LYS A 685 1.07 -32.55 40.62
N ARG A 686 1.90 -33.15 39.77
CA ARG A 686 3.30 -32.76 39.62
C ARG A 686 3.43 -31.36 39.05
N LYS A 687 2.56 -30.96 38.12
CA LYS A 687 2.55 -29.59 37.58
C LYS A 687 2.18 -28.56 38.63
N GLU A 688 1.15 -28.81 39.43
CA GLU A 688 0.77 -27.89 40.51
C GLU A 688 1.93 -27.68 41.48
N VAL A 689 2.59 -28.76 41.89
CA VAL A 689 3.79 -28.69 42.74
C VAL A 689 4.88 -27.84 42.06
N PHE A 690 5.18 -28.10 40.77
CA PHE A 690 6.19 -27.36 40.02
C PHE A 690 5.88 -25.86 39.89
N ILE A 691 4.62 -25.52 39.61
CA ILE A 691 4.18 -24.13 39.44
C ILE A 691 4.23 -23.38 40.77
N ASN A 692 3.83 -24.02 41.87
CA ASN A 692 3.87 -23.45 43.21
C ASN A 692 5.31 -23.26 43.72
N GLU A 693 6.21 -24.20 43.43
CA GLU A 693 7.63 -24.14 43.80
C GLU A 693 8.31 -22.87 43.31
N TYR A 694 8.03 -22.45 42.07
CA TYR A 694 8.65 -21.27 41.45
C TYR A 694 7.76 -20.03 41.47
N ALA A 695 6.61 -20.06 42.15
CA ALA A 695 5.68 -18.95 42.19
C ALA A 695 6.39 -17.66 42.67
N PRO A 696 6.16 -16.51 42.00
CA PRO A 696 6.68 -15.24 42.48
C PRO A 696 6.22 -14.98 43.93
N GLN A 697 7.09 -14.36 44.74
CA GLN A 697 6.77 -13.99 46.13
C GLN A 697 6.33 -12.52 46.25
N ASP A 698 6.93 -11.64 45.45
CA ASP A 698 6.52 -10.23 45.30
C ASP A 698 5.92 -9.90 43.93
N SER A 699 5.25 -8.75 43.82
CA SER A 699 4.69 -8.23 42.56
C SER A 699 5.73 -7.48 41.71
N LYS A 700 6.76 -6.90 42.33
CA LYS A 700 7.89 -6.25 41.64
C LYS A 700 9.09 -7.18 41.57
N ILE A 701 9.80 -7.17 40.44
CA ILE A 701 11.03 -7.97 40.29
C ILE A 701 12.20 -7.19 40.89
N ASN A 702 12.73 -7.67 42.02
CA ASN A 702 13.97 -7.13 42.56
C ASN A 702 15.17 -7.69 41.79
N HIS A 703 15.61 -6.95 40.78
CA HIS A 703 16.72 -7.33 39.91
C HIS A 703 18.08 -7.47 40.63
N LYS A 704 18.23 -6.95 41.85
CA LYS A 704 19.47 -7.07 42.64
C LYS A 704 19.55 -8.38 43.41
N ASP A 705 18.43 -8.83 43.96
CA ASP A 705 18.39 -9.95 44.91
C ASP A 705 17.86 -11.26 44.31
N ILE A 706 17.14 -11.20 43.18
CA ILE A 706 16.60 -12.41 42.55
C ILE A 706 17.69 -13.24 41.87
N GLN A 707 17.69 -14.55 42.16
CA GLN A 707 18.58 -15.49 41.49
C GLN A 707 18.27 -15.54 39.99
N PRO A 708 19.26 -15.36 39.09
CA PRO A 708 19.02 -15.26 37.65
C PRO A 708 18.24 -16.44 37.06
N ASP A 709 18.52 -17.67 37.50
CA ASP A 709 17.85 -18.88 36.99
C ASP A 709 16.43 -19.02 37.51
N GLN A 710 16.16 -18.60 38.75
CA GLN A 710 14.80 -18.55 39.29
C GLN A 710 13.93 -17.61 38.44
N LEU A 711 14.44 -16.42 38.12
CA LEU A 711 13.72 -15.47 37.25
C LEU A 711 13.52 -16.04 35.83
N ARG A 712 14.51 -16.77 35.28
CA ARG A 712 14.38 -17.42 33.97
C ARG A 712 13.30 -18.51 33.97
N ILE A 713 13.23 -19.32 35.02
CA ILE A 713 12.19 -20.35 35.20
C ILE A 713 10.82 -19.67 35.29
N GLN A 714 10.67 -18.64 36.13
CA GLN A 714 9.43 -17.88 36.24
C GLN A 714 8.96 -17.31 34.89
N LYS A 715 9.87 -16.69 34.13
CA LYS A 715 9.57 -16.18 32.78
C LYS A 715 9.15 -17.29 31.81
N ALA A 716 9.83 -18.43 31.86
CA ALA A 716 9.50 -19.58 31.02
C ALA A 716 8.13 -20.17 31.39
N ILE A 717 7.79 -20.23 32.68
CA ILE A 717 6.47 -20.64 33.16
C ILE A 717 5.43 -19.68 32.58
N CYS A 718 5.55 -18.37 32.83
CA CYS A 718 4.64 -17.35 32.30
C CYS A 718 4.37 -17.52 30.79
N ARG A 719 5.42 -17.80 30.01
CA ARG A 719 5.35 -17.98 28.57
C ARG A 719 4.59 -19.24 28.15
N PHE A 720 4.72 -20.33 28.91
CA PHE A 720 4.24 -21.66 28.52
C PHE A 720 3.01 -22.18 29.27
N LEU A 721 2.53 -21.49 30.31
CA LEU A 721 1.33 -21.85 31.09
C LEU A 721 0.13 -22.21 30.20
N GLY A 722 -0.17 -21.38 29.19
CA GLY A 722 -1.30 -21.60 28.29
C GLY A 722 -1.17 -22.78 27.32
N TYR A 723 0.01 -23.41 27.23
CA TYR A 723 0.22 -24.63 26.46
C TYR A 723 0.06 -25.90 27.30
N SER A 724 -0.11 -25.81 28.63
CA SER A 724 -0.26 -27.00 29.48
C SER A 724 -1.43 -27.86 29.03
N ARG A 725 -1.21 -29.18 28.98
CA ARG A 725 -2.28 -30.17 28.78
C ARG A 725 -2.24 -31.23 29.89
N PRO A 726 -3.30 -31.41 30.69
CA PRO A 726 -4.51 -30.59 30.72
C PRO A 726 -4.23 -29.13 31.17
N PRO A 727 -5.17 -28.18 30.92
CA PRO A 727 -5.06 -26.82 31.40
C PRO A 727 -4.88 -26.77 32.92
N LEU A 728 -4.10 -25.82 33.42
CA LEU A 728 -3.86 -25.67 34.86
C LEU A 728 -5.07 -25.02 35.54
N PRO A 729 -5.30 -25.30 36.85
CA PRO A 729 -6.29 -24.58 37.63
C PRO A 729 -6.03 -23.07 37.61
N LEU A 730 -7.11 -22.27 37.56
CA LEU A 730 -7.01 -20.81 37.50
C LEU A 730 -6.24 -20.23 38.70
N ALA A 731 -6.36 -20.85 39.88
CA ALA A 731 -5.60 -20.47 41.07
C ALA A 731 -4.08 -20.50 40.83
N SER A 732 -3.57 -21.55 40.16
CA SER A 732 -2.13 -21.68 39.84
C SER A 732 -1.68 -20.67 38.78
N VAL A 733 -2.54 -20.35 37.82
CA VAL A 733 -2.26 -19.34 36.78
C VAL A 733 -2.19 -17.94 37.39
N ASN A 734 -3.10 -17.63 38.31
CA ASN A 734 -3.21 -16.32 38.96
C ASN A 734 -1.98 -15.96 39.80
N LEU A 735 -1.21 -16.96 40.29
CA LEU A 735 0.07 -16.73 40.97
C LEU A 735 1.09 -15.97 40.10
N TYR A 736 0.98 -16.07 38.76
CA TYR A 736 1.90 -15.44 37.82
C TYR A 736 1.33 -14.19 37.14
N LEU A 737 0.01 -13.95 37.24
CA LEU A 737 -0.67 -12.78 36.65
C LEU A 737 -0.61 -11.53 37.54
N ARG A 738 0.58 -11.22 38.09
CA ARG A 738 0.76 -10.12 39.05
C ARG A 738 2.00 -9.27 38.79
N GLY A 739 1.83 -7.95 38.94
CA GLY A 739 2.89 -6.95 38.83
C GLY A 739 3.75 -7.06 37.56
N ASP A 740 5.07 -7.11 37.71
CA ASP A 740 6.05 -7.11 36.62
C ASP A 740 6.05 -8.41 35.78
N TYR A 741 5.42 -9.48 36.27
CA TYR A 741 5.38 -10.77 35.59
C TYR A 741 4.32 -10.85 34.49
N VAL A 742 3.28 -9.99 34.55
CA VAL A 742 2.15 -9.97 33.61
C VAL A 742 2.62 -9.83 32.16
N LYS A 743 3.68 -9.04 31.91
CA LYS A 743 4.26 -8.85 30.57
C LYS A 743 4.79 -10.13 29.93
N PHE A 744 5.13 -11.15 30.74
CA PHE A 744 5.55 -12.47 30.25
C PHE A 744 4.37 -13.43 30.05
N CYS A 745 3.21 -13.12 30.62
CA CYS A 745 1.98 -13.92 30.55
C CYS A 745 1.01 -13.48 29.44
N LEU A 746 1.35 -12.48 28.63
CA LEU A 746 0.42 -11.90 27.65
C LEU A 746 -0.16 -12.94 26.68
N SER A 747 0.61 -13.97 26.32
CA SER A 747 0.17 -15.06 25.45
C SER A 747 -0.96 -15.90 26.05
N ILE A 748 -1.14 -15.92 27.38
CA ILE A 748 -2.16 -16.71 28.06
C ILE A 748 -3.56 -16.22 27.69
N PHE A 749 -3.78 -14.91 27.66
CA PHE A 749 -5.11 -14.34 27.40
C PHE A 749 -5.66 -14.79 26.04
N ASP A 750 -4.86 -14.68 24.98
CA ASP A 750 -5.27 -15.13 23.64
C ASP A 750 -5.34 -16.67 23.54
N MET A 751 -4.43 -17.40 24.20
CA MET A 751 -4.48 -18.86 24.19
C MET A 751 -5.71 -19.41 24.90
N TYR A 752 -6.07 -18.86 26.06
CA TYR A 752 -7.23 -19.31 26.81
C TYR A 752 -8.52 -19.05 26.06
N LEU A 753 -8.67 -17.85 25.47
CA LEU A 753 -9.79 -17.58 24.57
C LEU A 753 -9.89 -18.57 23.39
N ALA A 754 -8.74 -18.96 22.84
CA ALA A 754 -8.68 -19.86 21.69
C ALA A 754 -8.95 -21.34 22.05
N HIS A 755 -8.55 -21.77 23.25
CA HIS A 755 -8.45 -23.17 23.62
C HIS A 755 -9.36 -23.62 24.77
N LEU A 756 -9.75 -22.74 25.69
CA LEU A 756 -10.66 -23.07 26.78
C LEU A 756 -12.14 -22.97 26.35
N PRO A 757 -13.01 -23.82 26.91
CA PRO A 757 -14.47 -23.63 26.86
C PRO A 757 -14.88 -22.23 27.31
N ILE A 758 -15.94 -21.66 26.70
CA ILE A 758 -16.44 -20.32 27.06
C ILE A 758 -16.75 -20.19 28.56
N PRO A 759 -17.41 -21.16 29.24
CA PRO A 759 -17.66 -21.04 30.67
C PRO A 759 -16.38 -20.91 31.50
N MET A 760 -15.31 -21.60 31.11
CA MET A 760 -14.00 -21.47 31.77
C MET A 760 -13.31 -20.14 31.43
N CYS A 761 -13.50 -19.62 30.21
CA CYS A 761 -13.05 -18.29 29.85
C CYS A 761 -13.75 -17.21 30.69
N VAL A 762 -15.06 -17.33 30.90
CA VAL A 762 -15.85 -16.43 31.77
C VAL A 762 -15.30 -16.47 33.19
N GLN A 763 -15.13 -17.66 33.77
CA GLN A 763 -14.50 -17.82 35.10
C GLN A 763 -13.10 -17.22 35.17
N PHE A 764 -12.30 -17.38 34.11
CA PHE A 764 -10.97 -16.78 34.06
C PHE A 764 -11.04 -15.26 34.06
N VAL A 765 -11.91 -14.67 33.23
CA VAL A 765 -12.13 -13.22 33.17
C VAL A 765 -12.59 -12.71 34.54
N ASP A 766 -13.61 -13.32 35.15
CA ASP A 766 -14.11 -12.96 36.47
C ASP A 766 -12.98 -12.95 37.52
N SER A 767 -12.11 -13.96 37.50
CA SER A 767 -10.99 -14.07 38.45
C SER A 767 -9.94 -12.96 38.35
N ILE A 768 -9.89 -12.24 37.21
CA ILE A 768 -8.92 -11.17 36.95
C ILE A 768 -9.55 -9.78 36.84
N MET A 769 -10.88 -9.66 36.97
CA MET A 769 -11.56 -8.37 36.85
C MET A 769 -11.25 -7.41 38.00
N ASP A 770 -10.88 -7.91 39.18
CA ASP A 770 -10.47 -7.11 40.34
C ASP A 770 -8.93 -7.11 40.55
N SER A 771 -8.17 -7.60 39.56
CA SER A 771 -6.70 -7.58 39.61
C SER A 771 -6.11 -6.18 39.42
N PRO A 772 -4.81 -5.96 39.71
CA PRO A 772 -4.14 -4.71 39.38
C PRO A 772 -4.32 -4.29 37.92
N VAL A 773 -4.27 -2.98 37.68
CA VAL A 773 -4.59 -2.34 36.39
C VAL A 773 -4.00 -3.07 35.19
N SER A 774 -2.73 -3.46 35.21
CA SER A 774 -2.08 -4.15 34.07
C SER A 774 -2.79 -5.45 33.68
N THR A 775 -3.16 -6.30 34.63
CA THR A 775 -3.90 -7.55 34.38
C THR A 775 -5.35 -7.26 34.01
N GLN A 776 -5.99 -6.35 34.74
CA GLN A 776 -7.40 -5.98 34.54
C GLN A 776 -7.65 -5.45 33.12
N LYS A 777 -6.71 -4.67 32.55
CA LYS A 777 -6.74 -4.23 31.14
C LYS A 777 -6.93 -5.40 30.16
N HIS A 778 -6.25 -6.53 30.39
CA HIS A 778 -6.38 -7.73 29.56
C HIS A 778 -7.67 -8.51 29.86
N GLY A 779 -8.11 -8.53 31.12
CA GLY A 779 -9.42 -9.06 31.52
C GLY A 779 -10.57 -8.36 30.81
N ILE A 780 -10.58 -7.02 30.79
CA ILE A 780 -11.57 -6.22 30.05
C ILE A 780 -11.57 -6.59 28.56
N ARG A 781 -10.41 -6.61 27.90
CA ARG A 781 -10.31 -6.99 26.48
C ARG A 781 -10.85 -8.39 26.20
N LEU A 782 -10.69 -9.33 27.13
CA LEU A 782 -11.27 -10.66 27.02
C LEU A 782 -12.78 -10.64 27.28
N ALA A 783 -13.27 -9.83 28.21
CA ALA A 783 -14.70 -9.70 28.49
C ALA A 783 -15.49 -9.36 27.23
N PHE A 784 -15.01 -8.39 26.44
CA PHE A 784 -15.59 -8.02 25.13
C PHE A 784 -15.64 -9.16 24.10
N LYS A 785 -14.85 -10.23 24.30
CA LYS A 785 -14.80 -11.40 23.41
C LYS A 785 -15.60 -12.60 23.95
N CYS A 786 -15.88 -12.65 25.25
CA CYS A 786 -16.49 -13.80 25.93
C CYS A 786 -17.96 -13.58 26.31
N PHE A 787 -18.34 -12.36 26.67
CA PHE A 787 -19.66 -12.06 27.22
C PHE A 787 -20.65 -11.59 26.14
N HIS A 788 -21.92 -11.90 26.36
CA HIS A 788 -23.04 -11.31 25.62
C HIS A 788 -23.27 -9.86 26.07
N SER A 789 -23.97 -9.07 25.25
CA SER A 789 -24.08 -7.62 25.41
C SER A 789 -24.65 -7.17 26.76
N ASN A 790 -25.64 -7.87 27.30
CA ASN A 790 -26.23 -7.54 28.60
C ASN A 790 -25.23 -7.72 29.76
N ASP A 791 -24.55 -8.86 29.82
CA ASP A 791 -23.56 -9.14 30.87
C ASP A 791 -22.34 -8.23 30.71
N LEU A 792 -21.92 -8.01 29.47
CA LEU A 792 -20.82 -7.11 29.13
C LEU A 792 -21.13 -5.68 29.59
N LYS A 793 -22.32 -5.16 29.28
CA LYS A 793 -22.78 -3.82 29.71
C LYS A 793 -22.66 -3.67 31.23
N LYS A 794 -23.16 -4.65 31.98
CA LYS A 794 -23.11 -4.65 33.44
C LYS A 794 -21.66 -4.57 33.93
N ILE A 795 -20.80 -5.47 33.45
CA ILE A 795 -19.38 -5.54 33.84
C ILE A 795 -18.65 -4.22 33.55
N VAL A 796 -18.77 -3.69 32.33
CA VAL A 796 -18.01 -2.48 31.95
C VAL A 796 -18.53 -1.24 32.66
N THR A 797 -19.84 -1.16 32.93
CA THR A 797 -20.45 -0.05 33.69
C THR A 797 -19.99 -0.08 35.15
N ASP A 798 -19.98 -1.25 35.78
CA ASP A 798 -19.52 -1.41 37.15
C ASP A 798 -18.05 -1.00 37.31
N ILE A 799 -17.20 -1.35 36.34
CA ILE A 799 -15.78 -0.97 36.36
C ILE A 799 -15.61 0.52 36.09
N TRP A 800 -16.30 1.06 35.09
CA TRP A 800 -16.23 2.48 34.73
C TRP A 800 -16.58 3.38 35.90
N ASN A 801 -17.66 3.05 36.62
CA ASN A 801 -18.13 3.84 37.76
C ASN A 801 -17.21 3.75 38.98
N LYS A 802 -16.48 2.63 39.16
CA LYS A 802 -15.55 2.43 40.29
C LYS A 802 -14.16 2.98 40.03
N THR A 803 -13.72 3.08 38.77
CA THR A 803 -12.33 3.38 38.43
C THR A 803 -12.07 4.85 38.09
N LYS A 804 -11.00 5.41 38.66
CA LYS A 804 -10.40 6.69 38.22
C LYS A 804 -9.18 6.50 37.33
N ASN A 805 -8.82 5.25 37.01
CA ASN A 805 -7.62 4.97 36.22
C ASN A 805 -7.86 5.26 34.73
N VAL A 806 -7.19 6.29 34.22
CA VAL A 806 -7.32 6.78 32.84
C VAL A 806 -7.08 5.69 31.79
N SER A 807 -6.21 4.73 32.05
CA SER A 807 -5.96 3.66 31.09
C SER A 807 -7.03 2.56 31.08
N LEU A 808 -7.69 2.28 32.20
CA LEU A 808 -8.82 1.33 32.22
C LEU A 808 -10.01 1.95 31.48
N ARG A 809 -10.29 3.22 31.75
CA ARG A 809 -11.27 4.03 31.01
C ARG A 809 -10.96 4.01 29.52
N GLY A 810 -9.71 4.30 29.14
CA GLY A 810 -9.25 4.24 27.74
C GLY A 810 -9.55 2.91 27.05
N ILE A 811 -9.25 1.78 27.69
CA ILE A 811 -9.51 0.46 27.11
C ILE A 811 -11.00 0.16 26.98
N ILE A 812 -11.80 0.45 28.01
CA ILE A 812 -13.25 0.22 27.97
C ILE A 812 -13.87 1.01 26.83
N TYR A 813 -13.55 2.31 26.76
CA TYR A 813 -14.11 3.21 25.76
C TYR A 813 -13.75 2.76 24.34
N LYS A 814 -12.47 2.49 24.07
CA LYS A 814 -11.99 2.00 22.76
C LYS A 814 -12.66 0.69 22.37
N ALA A 815 -12.72 -0.28 23.29
CA ALA A 815 -13.29 -1.59 23.00
C ALA A 815 -14.81 -1.52 22.73
N LEU A 816 -15.52 -0.64 23.44
CA LEU A 816 -16.95 -0.40 23.24
C LEU A 816 -17.23 0.28 21.89
N TYR A 817 -16.45 1.31 21.57
CA TYR A 817 -16.53 2.01 20.29
C TYR A 817 -16.28 1.06 19.11
N GLU A 818 -15.22 0.24 19.16
CA GLU A 818 -14.91 -0.75 18.12
C GLU A 818 -15.97 -1.86 18.00
N LYS A 819 -16.62 -2.25 19.10
CA LYS A 819 -17.71 -3.23 19.06
C LYS A 819 -18.95 -2.67 18.35
N LEU A 820 -19.32 -1.43 18.65
CA LEU A 820 -20.47 -0.74 18.04
C LEU A 820 -20.25 -0.37 16.56
N LYS A 821 -18.99 -0.11 16.17
CA LYS A 821 -18.60 0.00 14.76
C LYS A 821 -18.95 -1.26 13.97
N MET A 822 -18.76 -2.44 14.56
CA MET A 822 -18.96 -3.73 13.87
C MET A 822 -20.39 -4.24 13.95
N ASP A 823 -21.23 -3.70 14.82
CA ASP A 823 -22.58 -4.18 15.08
C ASP A 823 -23.53 -3.03 15.40
N ALA A 824 -24.42 -2.70 14.45
CA ALA A 824 -25.37 -1.62 14.58
C ALA A 824 -26.54 -1.96 15.53
N ASN A 825 -26.77 -3.24 15.84
CA ASN A 825 -27.94 -3.69 16.61
C ASN A 825 -27.62 -3.91 18.10
N GLU A 826 -26.96 -2.94 18.74
CA GLU A 826 -26.53 -3.05 20.14
C GLU A 826 -26.86 -1.77 20.94
N PRO A 827 -28.15 -1.36 21.01
CA PRO A 827 -28.54 -0.08 21.61
C PRO A 827 -28.16 0.01 23.10
N GLU A 828 -28.20 -1.11 23.83
CA GLU A 828 -27.85 -1.11 25.25
C GLU A 828 -26.37 -0.80 25.48
N LEU A 829 -25.48 -1.23 24.57
CA LEU A 829 -24.05 -0.92 24.62
C LEU A 829 -23.77 0.50 24.16
N PHE A 830 -24.56 1.03 23.23
CA PHE A 830 -24.48 2.43 22.85
C PHE A 830 -24.87 3.37 24.00
N ASP A 831 -25.89 3.04 24.79
CA ASP A 831 -26.24 3.80 26.00
C ASP A 831 -25.06 3.89 26.98
N ALA A 832 -24.33 2.77 27.16
CA ALA A 832 -23.14 2.75 27.99
C ALA A 832 -22.04 3.65 27.41
N LEU A 833 -21.80 3.60 26.10
CA LEU A 833 -20.84 4.47 25.43
C LEU A 833 -21.19 5.94 25.63
N LYS A 834 -22.44 6.32 25.35
CA LYS A 834 -22.95 7.69 25.51
C LYS A 834 -22.78 8.19 26.94
N SER A 835 -23.13 7.36 27.93
CA SER A 835 -22.93 7.67 29.36
C SER A 835 -21.46 7.88 29.69
N PHE A 836 -20.57 7.00 29.19
CA PHE A 836 -19.13 7.10 29.41
C PHE A 836 -18.56 8.36 28.77
N THR A 837 -18.98 8.69 27.55
CA THR A 837 -18.60 9.92 26.82
C THR A 837 -18.87 11.16 27.65
N LEU A 838 -20.06 11.27 28.27
CA LEU A 838 -20.44 12.42 29.09
C LEU A 838 -19.58 12.59 30.35
N THR A 839 -18.88 11.53 30.78
CA THR A 839 -17.99 11.54 31.93
C THR A 839 -16.50 11.64 31.57
N LEU A 840 -16.16 11.88 30.29
CA LEU A 840 -14.77 12.07 29.87
C LEU A 840 -14.15 13.29 30.54
N HIS A 841 -12.88 13.16 30.94
CA HIS A 841 -12.10 14.20 31.59
C HIS A 841 -10.88 14.57 30.74
N GLN A 842 -10.36 15.80 30.88
CA GLN A 842 -9.19 16.26 30.13
C GLN A 842 -7.92 15.42 30.36
N ASP A 843 -7.84 14.72 31.51
CA ASP A 843 -6.74 13.85 31.89
C ASP A 843 -6.87 12.42 31.32
N ASP A 844 -7.99 12.08 30.68
CA ASP A 844 -8.15 10.78 30.04
C ASP A 844 -7.14 10.58 28.89
N GLU A 845 -6.87 9.32 28.57
CA GLU A 845 -5.84 8.91 27.59
C GLU A 845 -6.09 9.57 26.22
N HIS A 846 -5.05 10.20 25.64
CA HIS A 846 -5.15 10.96 24.38
C HIS A 846 -5.76 10.15 23.24
N ASP A 847 -5.45 8.86 23.16
CA ASP A 847 -5.98 7.96 22.14
C ASP A 847 -7.52 7.83 22.14
N ILE A 848 -8.21 8.07 23.25
CA ILE A 848 -9.69 8.11 23.25
C ILE A 848 -10.16 9.21 22.29
N PHE A 849 -9.50 10.35 22.35
CA PHE A 849 -9.82 11.51 21.52
C PHE A 849 -9.35 11.34 20.07
N GLY A 850 -8.31 10.52 19.84
CA GLY A 850 -7.90 10.09 18.50
C GLY A 850 -8.98 9.26 17.77
N LEU A 851 -9.96 8.70 18.47
CA LEU A 851 -11.11 8.04 17.84
C LEU A 851 -12.02 9.03 17.11
N PHE A 852 -11.93 10.33 17.43
CA PHE A 852 -12.82 11.36 16.90
C PHE A 852 -12.36 11.81 15.50
N SER A 853 -11.06 11.81 15.23
CA SER A 853 -10.44 12.37 14.02
C SER A 853 -10.57 11.49 12.76
N HIS A 854 -11.23 10.33 12.81
CA HIS A 854 -11.37 9.39 11.68
C HIS A 854 -12.82 9.30 11.16
N TYR A 855 -13.02 9.44 9.84
CA TYR A 855 -14.31 9.57 9.13
C TYR A 855 -14.87 8.24 8.54
N PRO A 856 -16.20 7.99 8.61
CA PRO A 856 -16.95 7.74 9.83
C PRO A 856 -16.82 6.27 10.29
N VAL A 857 -16.98 6.03 11.59
CA VAL A 857 -16.74 4.72 12.20
C VAL A 857 -17.98 4.14 12.89
N LEU A 858 -18.96 4.95 13.27
CA LEU A 858 -20.24 4.49 13.86
C LEU A 858 -21.40 4.58 12.85
N PRO A 859 -22.39 3.68 12.95
CA PRO A 859 -23.66 3.78 12.22
C PRO A 859 -24.34 5.14 12.40
N ASP A 860 -25.03 5.64 11.38
CA ASP A 860 -25.70 6.97 11.37
C ASP A 860 -26.63 7.15 12.57
N GLU A 861 -27.36 6.10 12.97
CA GLU A 861 -28.29 6.08 14.11
C GLU A 861 -27.65 6.48 15.45
N TYR A 862 -26.35 6.23 15.62
CA TYR A 862 -25.62 6.49 16.86
C TYR A 862 -24.75 7.74 16.77
N ARG A 863 -24.35 8.14 15.56
CA ARG A 863 -23.27 9.09 15.35
C ARG A 863 -23.63 10.50 15.84
N GLY A 864 -24.78 11.04 15.42
CA GLY A 864 -25.22 12.37 15.86
C GLY A 864 -25.34 12.46 17.39
N HIS A 865 -25.96 11.47 18.03
CA HIS A 865 -26.07 11.42 19.49
C HIS A 865 -24.72 11.28 20.22
N HIS A 866 -23.76 10.60 19.60
CA HIS A 866 -22.40 10.47 20.13
C HIS A 866 -21.65 11.79 20.05
N ASP A 867 -21.73 12.50 18.92
CA ASP A 867 -21.06 13.78 18.70
C ASP A 867 -21.61 14.87 19.64
N GLU A 868 -22.91 14.87 19.90
CA GLU A 868 -23.50 15.74 20.92
C GLU A 868 -22.93 15.44 22.33
N ALA A 869 -22.86 14.17 22.70
CA ALA A 869 -22.31 13.76 24.00
C ALA A 869 -20.83 14.12 24.12
N LEU A 870 -20.08 14.01 23.02
CA LEU A 870 -18.69 14.40 22.94
C LEU A 870 -18.51 15.90 23.18
N TRP A 871 -19.28 16.75 22.50
CA TRP A 871 -19.18 18.19 22.69
C TRP A 871 -19.58 18.61 24.11
N ARG A 872 -20.64 18.02 24.68
CA ARG A 872 -21.05 18.27 26.08
C ARG A 872 -19.96 17.94 27.10
N ALA A 873 -19.05 17.02 26.78
CA ALA A 873 -17.90 16.67 27.62
C ALA A 873 -16.67 17.54 27.30
N VAL A 874 -16.20 17.50 26.06
CA VAL A 874 -14.94 18.13 25.62
C VAL A 874 -15.05 19.66 25.59
N GLY A 875 -16.23 20.21 25.32
CA GLY A 875 -16.47 21.66 25.33
C GLY A 875 -16.12 22.32 26.68
N LYS A 876 -16.24 21.57 27.79
CA LYS A 876 -15.92 22.02 29.16
C LYS A 876 -14.44 22.02 29.50
N PHE A 877 -13.58 21.46 28.63
CA PHE A 877 -12.14 21.40 28.90
C PHE A 877 -11.50 22.78 28.80
N LYS A 878 -10.38 22.98 29.50
CA LYS A 878 -9.62 24.25 29.41
C LYS A 878 -9.02 24.42 28.01
N ASP A 879 -9.04 25.64 27.48
CA ASP A 879 -8.47 26.01 26.18
C ASP A 879 -6.93 26.06 26.25
N MET A 880 -6.32 24.87 26.21
CA MET A 880 -4.87 24.67 26.16
C MET A 880 -4.57 23.42 25.36
N GLN A 881 -3.37 23.30 24.80
CA GLN A 881 -2.97 22.07 24.11
C GLN A 881 -2.88 20.88 25.09
N PRO A 882 -3.38 19.67 24.75
CA PRO A 882 -3.99 19.24 23.49
C PRO A 882 -5.53 19.37 23.43
N ASN A 883 -6.19 20.02 24.40
CA ASN A 883 -7.65 20.15 24.42
C ASN A 883 -8.20 20.97 23.26
N ILE A 884 -7.44 21.94 22.75
CA ILE A 884 -7.78 22.70 21.56
C ILE A 884 -7.96 21.74 20.36
N ASP A 885 -6.99 20.86 20.09
CA ASP A 885 -7.12 19.82 19.05
C ASP A 885 -8.34 18.93 19.27
N ARG A 886 -8.63 18.57 20.53
CA ARG A 886 -9.78 17.72 20.87
C ARG A 886 -11.09 18.43 20.55
N LYS A 887 -11.22 19.72 20.87
CA LYS A 887 -12.40 20.53 20.54
C LYS A 887 -12.55 20.70 19.04
N ILE A 888 -11.46 21.00 18.32
CA ILE A 888 -11.45 21.07 16.85
C ILE A 888 -11.90 19.74 16.24
N GLY A 889 -11.38 18.62 16.73
CA GLY A 889 -11.77 17.29 16.26
C GLY A 889 -13.26 17.02 16.40
N VAL A 890 -13.91 17.48 17.48
CA VAL A 890 -15.36 17.36 17.65
C VAL A 890 -16.13 18.33 16.76
N ILE A 891 -15.67 19.58 16.62
CA ILE A 891 -16.28 20.58 15.71
C ILE A 891 -16.28 20.07 14.27
N ASN A 892 -15.16 19.51 13.80
CA ASN A 892 -15.06 18.97 12.45
C ASN A 892 -16.03 17.81 12.22
N ARG A 893 -16.30 16.99 13.25
CA ARG A 893 -17.34 15.96 13.18
C ARG A 893 -18.73 16.57 13.10
N MET A 894 -19.04 17.56 13.96
CA MET A 894 -20.32 18.27 13.90
C MET A 894 -20.55 18.93 12.54
N TYR A 895 -19.49 19.49 11.96
CA TYR A 895 -19.50 20.09 10.63
C TYR A 895 -19.87 19.08 9.54
N ILE A 896 -19.29 17.88 9.61
CA ILE A 896 -19.52 16.76 8.70
C ILE A 896 -20.92 16.16 8.89
N ASP A 897 -21.27 15.82 10.13
CA ASP A 897 -22.45 15.03 10.49
C ASP A 897 -23.69 15.91 10.74
N MET A 898 -23.63 17.20 10.38
CA MET A 898 -24.69 18.20 10.57
C MET A 898 -26.09 17.69 10.17
N TYR A 899 -26.17 16.89 9.10
CA TYR A 899 -27.42 16.36 8.54
C TYR A 899 -28.14 15.33 9.44
N ILE A 900 -27.43 14.70 10.39
CA ILE A 900 -27.97 13.74 11.37
C ILE A 900 -27.93 14.26 12.81
N MET A 901 -27.47 15.50 13.01
CA MET A 901 -27.42 16.14 14.32
C MET A 901 -28.75 16.84 14.66
N ASN A 902 -29.00 16.98 15.96
CA ASN A 902 -30.09 17.82 16.45
C ASN A 902 -29.78 19.31 16.19
N GLU A 903 -30.61 19.98 15.40
CA GLU A 903 -30.45 21.40 15.02
C GLU A 903 -30.39 22.33 16.24
N GLU A 904 -31.27 22.12 17.23
CA GLU A 904 -31.31 22.95 18.44
C GLU A 904 -30.01 22.81 19.25
N PHE A 905 -29.44 21.61 19.29
CA PHE A 905 -28.15 21.41 19.94
C PHE A 905 -27.03 22.19 19.24
N VAL A 906 -26.90 22.06 17.92
CA VAL A 906 -25.85 22.80 17.19
C VAL A 906 -26.03 24.30 17.35
N ARG A 907 -27.28 24.78 17.36
CA ARG A 907 -27.61 26.18 17.62
C ARG A 907 -27.04 26.68 18.95
N THR A 908 -27.10 25.88 20.03
CA THR A 908 -26.53 26.30 21.33
C THR A 908 -25.02 26.56 21.25
N VAL A 909 -24.30 25.77 20.45
CA VAL A 909 -22.84 25.92 20.26
C VAL A 909 -22.52 27.16 19.44
N VAL A 910 -23.32 27.41 18.40
CA VAL A 910 -23.21 28.60 17.55
C VAL A 910 -23.50 29.86 18.35
N ASP A 911 -24.60 29.89 19.11
CA ASP A 911 -24.97 31.06 19.92
C ASP A 911 -23.94 31.35 21.00
N GLU A 912 -23.40 30.32 21.67
CA GLU A 912 -22.31 30.49 22.64
C GLU A 912 -21.08 31.15 22.00
N HIS A 913 -20.68 30.70 20.81
CA HIS A 913 -19.53 31.26 20.09
C HIS A 913 -19.76 32.69 19.64
N VAL A 914 -20.90 32.96 18.98
CA VAL A 914 -21.26 34.30 18.47
C VAL A 914 -21.33 35.30 19.62
N ASN A 915 -21.98 34.94 20.72
CA ASN A 915 -22.07 35.81 21.90
C ASN A 915 -20.68 36.08 22.51
N THR A 916 -19.84 35.06 22.64
CA THR A 916 -18.48 35.21 23.19
C THR A 916 -17.64 36.14 22.31
N MET A 917 -17.69 35.98 20.98
CA MET A 917 -16.85 36.76 20.07
C MET A 917 -17.33 38.20 19.91
N LEU A 918 -18.64 38.40 19.73
CA LEU A 918 -19.21 39.70 19.36
C LEU A 918 -19.77 40.49 20.55
N LEU A 919 -20.49 39.85 21.48
CA LEU A 919 -21.06 40.56 22.64
C LEU A 919 -20.03 40.77 23.74
N GLU A 920 -19.19 39.77 24.02
CA GLU A 920 -18.10 39.91 25.01
C GLU A 920 -16.84 40.56 24.43
N LYS A 921 -16.85 40.94 23.14
CA LYS A 921 -15.75 41.60 22.41
C LYS A 921 -14.41 40.86 22.49
N LYS A 922 -14.44 39.52 22.51
CA LYS A 922 -13.25 38.66 22.57
C LYS A 922 -12.64 38.33 21.20
N LEU A 923 -13.07 39.01 20.14
CA LEU A 923 -12.58 38.78 18.78
C LEU A 923 -11.06 38.94 18.63
N HIS A 924 -10.43 39.80 19.44
CA HIS A 924 -8.97 39.95 19.46
C HIS A 924 -8.22 38.63 19.77
N LEU A 925 -8.88 37.64 20.35
CA LEU A 925 -8.31 36.30 20.56
C LEU A 925 -8.13 35.53 19.24
N ASN A 926 -9.03 35.71 18.25
CA ASN A 926 -8.93 35.08 16.93
C ASN A 926 -7.65 35.44 16.18
N TYR A 927 -7.13 36.64 16.43
CA TYR A 927 -6.01 37.23 15.69
C TYR A 927 -4.81 37.55 16.59
N SER A 928 -4.82 37.02 17.81
CA SER A 928 -3.65 37.04 18.68
C SER A 928 -2.59 36.03 18.19
N ASN A 929 -1.31 36.28 18.47
CA ASN A 929 -0.19 35.39 18.11
C ASN A 929 -0.23 34.00 18.80
N GLU A 930 -1.33 33.64 19.47
CA GLU A 930 -1.58 32.33 20.05
C GLU A 930 -2.21 31.39 19.01
N GLY A 931 -1.36 30.89 18.09
CA GLY A 931 -1.80 30.18 16.87
C GLY A 931 -2.78 29.02 17.06
N ASP A 932 -2.75 28.32 18.20
CA ASP A 932 -3.65 27.19 18.45
C ASP A 932 -5.09 27.63 18.80
N LEU A 933 -5.26 28.67 19.61
CA LEU A 933 -6.58 29.16 19.99
C LEU A 933 -7.29 29.83 18.80
N SER A 934 -6.53 30.60 18.00
CA SER A 934 -7.01 31.18 16.74
C SER A 934 -7.65 30.12 15.84
N ARG A 935 -6.98 28.97 15.66
CA ARG A 935 -7.49 27.86 14.86
C ARG A 935 -8.80 27.28 15.38
N LEU A 936 -8.96 27.12 16.70
CA LEU A 936 -10.23 26.64 17.27
C LEU A 936 -11.39 27.61 17.00
N LEU A 937 -11.13 28.90 17.13
CA LEU A 937 -12.13 29.93 16.90
C LEU A 937 -12.49 30.03 15.41
N ASP A 938 -11.53 29.80 14.53
CA ASP A 938 -11.72 29.69 13.08
C ASP A 938 -12.69 28.56 12.70
N GLU A 939 -12.44 27.35 13.23
CA GLU A 939 -13.31 26.19 12.98
C GLU A 939 -14.73 26.38 13.54
N LYS A 940 -14.90 27.12 14.65
CA LYS A 940 -16.23 27.50 15.15
C LYS A 940 -16.95 28.49 14.21
N TRP A 941 -16.23 29.38 13.55
CA TRP A 941 -16.82 30.27 12.53
C TRP A 941 -17.23 29.50 11.28
N LYS A 942 -16.42 28.54 10.82
CA LYS A 942 -16.81 27.62 9.74
C LYS A 942 -18.04 26.79 10.11
N LEU A 943 -18.11 26.26 11.34
CA LEU A 943 -19.29 25.56 11.84
C LEU A 943 -20.53 26.47 11.86
N THR A 944 -20.38 27.74 12.23
CA THR A 944 -21.47 28.73 12.22
C THR A 944 -21.98 28.98 10.80
N ALA A 945 -21.06 29.17 9.84
CA ALA A 945 -21.41 29.32 8.43
C ALA A 945 -22.09 28.05 7.89
N ARG A 946 -21.56 26.86 8.23
CA ARG A 946 -22.14 25.56 7.86
C ARG A 946 -23.55 25.43 8.40
N TYR A 947 -23.79 25.78 9.67
CA TYR A 947 -25.10 25.75 10.30
C TYR A 947 -26.11 26.62 9.54
N ILE A 948 -25.74 27.87 9.23
CA ILE A 948 -26.59 28.79 8.47
C ILE A 948 -26.89 28.23 7.08
N ILE A 949 -25.86 27.87 6.31
CA ILE A 949 -26.02 27.44 4.92
C ILE A 949 -26.74 26.09 4.84
N HIS A 950 -26.35 25.11 5.64
CA HIS A 950 -26.93 23.76 5.62
C HIS A 950 -28.44 23.84 5.88
N TYR A 951 -28.85 24.42 7.01
CA TYR A 951 -30.26 24.43 7.34
C TYR A 951 -31.07 25.44 6.51
N ALA A 952 -30.49 26.57 6.07
CA ALA A 952 -31.17 27.43 5.09
C ALA A 952 -31.43 26.72 3.75
N THR A 953 -30.56 25.77 3.36
CA THR A 953 -30.69 24.98 2.13
C THR A 953 -31.83 23.96 2.17
N PHE A 954 -32.13 23.41 3.35
CA PHE A 954 -33.16 22.39 3.54
C PHE A 954 -34.47 22.92 4.15
N ALA A 955 -34.45 24.08 4.82
CA ALA A 955 -35.63 24.67 5.45
C ALA A 955 -36.46 25.49 4.43
N THR A 956 -37.29 24.81 3.64
CA THR A 956 -38.19 25.45 2.66
C THR A 956 -39.22 26.42 3.27
N THR A 957 -39.38 26.43 4.60
CA THR A 957 -40.38 27.26 5.32
C THR A 957 -39.80 28.11 6.47
N ASN A 958 -38.49 28.06 6.74
CA ASN A 958 -37.90 28.73 7.92
C ASN A 958 -36.52 29.37 7.68
N ILE A 959 -36.27 29.83 6.45
CA ILE A 959 -35.02 30.51 6.09
C ILE A 959 -34.80 31.79 6.90
N ASP A 960 -35.89 32.47 7.31
CA ASP A 960 -35.87 33.72 8.08
C ASP A 960 -35.06 33.61 9.38
N LYS A 961 -35.08 32.45 10.04
CA LYS A 961 -34.27 32.20 11.25
C LYS A 961 -32.77 32.33 10.97
N TYR A 962 -32.33 31.83 9.82
CA TYR A 962 -30.91 31.83 9.43
C TYR A 962 -30.49 33.17 8.85
N VAL A 963 -31.37 33.83 8.09
CA VAL A 963 -31.19 35.23 7.66
C VAL A 963 -31.03 36.13 8.88
N LYS A 964 -31.89 35.99 9.89
CA LYS A 964 -31.81 36.77 11.13
C LYS A 964 -30.50 36.55 11.88
N LEU A 965 -30.00 35.32 11.99
CA LEU A 965 -28.69 35.06 12.61
C LEU A 965 -27.56 35.75 11.84
N THR A 966 -27.58 35.68 10.51
CA THR A 966 -26.60 36.40 9.67
C THR A 966 -26.70 37.91 9.88
N GLU A 967 -27.91 38.47 9.96
CA GLU A 967 -28.13 39.89 10.26
C GLU A 967 -27.53 40.28 11.61
N GLU A 968 -27.80 39.51 12.67
CA GLU A 968 -27.28 39.76 14.02
C GLU A 968 -25.74 39.79 14.03
N ILE A 969 -25.08 38.86 13.31
CA ILE A 969 -23.62 38.82 13.18
C ILE A 969 -23.10 40.06 12.42
N VAL A 970 -23.69 40.37 11.27
CA VAL A 970 -23.26 41.48 10.40
C VAL A 970 -23.51 42.84 11.08
N GLU A 971 -24.65 43.03 11.75
CA GLU A 971 -24.95 44.23 12.53
C GLU A 971 -23.92 44.47 13.61
N LYS A 972 -23.50 43.43 14.32
CA LYS A 972 -22.44 43.57 15.34
C LYS A 972 -21.08 43.90 14.74
N CYS A 973 -20.73 43.34 13.58
CA CYS A 973 -19.52 43.76 12.86
C CYS A 973 -19.59 45.23 12.41
N ILE A 974 -20.76 45.71 11.98
CA ILE A 974 -20.99 47.11 11.61
C ILE A 974 -20.89 48.04 12.83
N GLU A 975 -21.52 47.68 13.95
CA GLU A 975 -21.43 48.45 15.21
C GLU A 975 -19.97 48.63 15.67
N LEU A 976 -19.14 47.62 15.45
CA LEU A 976 -17.75 47.56 15.89
C LEU A 976 -16.75 47.86 14.75
N TRP A 977 -17.23 48.36 13.62
CA TRP A 977 -16.46 48.49 12.38
C TRP A 977 -15.20 49.35 12.51
N SER A 978 -15.27 50.39 13.35
CA SER A 978 -14.17 51.33 13.62
C SER A 978 -13.34 50.96 14.85
N GLU A 979 -13.60 49.85 15.53
CA GLU A 979 -12.80 49.42 16.67
C GLU A 979 -11.48 48.80 16.20
N GLU A 980 -10.38 49.50 16.49
CA GLU A 980 -9.02 49.02 16.25
C GLU A 980 -8.46 48.32 17.48
N TYR A 981 -7.80 47.18 17.27
CA TYR A 981 -6.98 46.55 18.30
C TYR A 981 -5.58 46.31 17.73
N ARG A 982 -4.55 46.84 18.40
CA ARG A 982 -3.14 46.77 17.95
C ARG A 982 -2.92 47.22 16.49
N GLY A 983 -3.71 48.19 16.01
CA GLY A 983 -3.60 48.73 14.64
C GLY A 983 -4.20 47.82 13.55
N MET A 984 -4.99 46.81 13.93
CA MET A 984 -5.73 45.95 13.00
C MET A 984 -7.25 46.07 13.21
N ASN A 985 -7.98 46.09 12.10
CA ASN A 985 -9.45 46.18 12.05
C ASN A 985 -10.11 44.79 12.06
N HIS A 986 -10.01 44.09 13.19
CA HIS A 986 -10.44 42.69 13.32
C HIS A 986 -11.91 42.42 12.94
N PHE A 987 -12.82 43.38 13.17
CA PHE A 987 -14.24 43.21 12.82
C PHE A 987 -14.51 43.37 11.31
N GLN A 988 -13.70 44.18 10.60
CA GLN A 988 -13.75 44.29 9.14
C GLN A 988 -13.24 43.00 8.48
N GLU A 989 -12.14 42.47 9.01
CA GLU A 989 -11.57 41.20 8.59
C GLU A 989 -12.53 40.04 8.87
N LEU A 990 -13.12 39.97 10.07
CA LEU A 990 -14.15 38.97 10.39
C LEU A 990 -15.34 39.05 9.45
N CYS A 991 -15.87 40.23 9.16
CA CYS A 991 -17.02 40.37 8.28
C CYS A 991 -16.73 39.83 6.87
N SER A 992 -15.53 40.14 6.35
CA SER A 992 -15.07 39.67 5.04
C SER A 992 -14.82 38.16 5.06
N GLN A 993 -14.16 37.65 6.09
CA GLN A 993 -13.85 36.22 6.25
C GLN A 993 -15.11 35.38 6.49
N PHE A 994 -16.09 35.90 7.22
CA PHE A 994 -17.36 35.22 7.45
C PHE A 994 -18.18 35.09 6.17
N PHE A 995 -18.15 36.11 5.29
CA PHE A 995 -18.68 35.99 3.93
C PHE A 995 -17.99 34.88 3.14
N ILE A 996 -16.65 34.80 3.21
CA ILE A 996 -15.89 33.72 2.57
C ILE A 996 -16.34 32.36 3.11
N TYR A 997 -16.51 32.20 4.42
CA TYR A 997 -17.04 30.96 5.00
C TYR A 997 -18.44 30.63 4.49
N LEU A 998 -19.40 31.57 4.52
CA LEU A 998 -20.74 31.34 3.97
C LEU A 998 -20.68 30.89 2.49
N LYS A 999 -19.82 31.54 1.70
CA LYS A 999 -19.60 31.22 0.29
C LYS A 999 -19.03 29.82 0.12
N GLU A 1000 -17.94 29.47 0.81
CA GLU A 1000 -17.28 28.16 0.76
C GLU A 1000 -18.20 27.03 1.20
N GLU A 1001 -18.96 27.24 2.29
CA GLU A 1001 -19.90 26.24 2.83
C GLU A 1001 -21.03 25.88 1.88
N SER A 1002 -21.34 26.79 0.94
CA SER A 1002 -22.31 26.53 -0.11
C SER A 1002 -21.84 25.47 -1.13
N TYR A 1003 -20.55 25.12 -1.14
CA TYR A 1003 -19.95 24.16 -2.08
C TYR A 1003 -19.57 22.81 -1.45
N VAL A 1004 -19.73 22.65 -0.13
CA VAL A 1004 -19.29 21.46 0.60
C VAL A 1004 -20.23 20.28 0.33
N ILE A 1005 -19.64 19.26 -0.31
CA ILE A 1005 -20.22 18.11 -0.99
C ILE A 1005 -21.14 17.30 -0.07
N HIS A 1006 -22.45 17.47 -0.24
CA HIS A 1006 -23.43 16.40 -0.01
C HIS A 1006 -24.01 16.05 -1.39
N PRO A 1007 -24.42 14.80 -1.69
CA PRO A 1007 -24.94 14.35 -3.01
C PRO A 1007 -26.15 15.12 -3.57
N THR A 1008 -26.57 16.19 -2.92
CA THR A 1008 -27.70 17.03 -3.29
C THR A 1008 -27.25 18.50 -3.40
N VAL A 1009 -26.61 18.86 -4.52
CA VAL A 1009 -26.48 20.26 -5.00
C VAL A 1009 -27.86 20.85 -5.37
N GLN A 1010 -28.95 20.25 -4.87
CA GLN A 1010 -30.30 20.47 -5.36
C GLN A 1010 -30.82 21.88 -5.06
N ASN A 1011 -30.26 22.59 -4.07
CA ASN A 1011 -30.84 23.84 -3.55
C ASN A 1011 -29.83 25.01 -3.34
N TYR A 1012 -28.72 25.07 -4.08
CA TYR A 1012 -27.67 26.11 -3.96
C TYR A 1012 -28.19 27.57 -3.98
N GLU A 1013 -29.28 27.81 -4.70
CA GLU A 1013 -29.96 29.09 -4.85
C GLU A 1013 -30.83 29.50 -3.66
N THR A 1014 -31.26 28.54 -2.83
CA THR A 1014 -32.20 28.83 -1.73
C THR A 1014 -31.62 29.78 -0.69
N VAL A 1015 -30.29 29.86 -0.58
CA VAL A 1015 -29.58 30.76 0.35
C VAL A 1015 -29.39 32.19 -0.16
N ILE A 1016 -29.91 32.56 -1.34
CA ILE A 1016 -29.87 33.95 -1.86
C ILE A 1016 -30.33 34.99 -0.82
N PRO A 1017 -31.43 34.79 -0.05
CA PRO A 1017 -31.88 35.77 0.95
C PRO A 1017 -30.84 36.07 2.04
N VAL A 1018 -29.95 35.11 2.36
CA VAL A 1018 -28.86 35.31 3.33
C VAL A 1018 -27.86 36.34 2.81
N TYR A 1019 -27.46 36.22 1.54
CA TYR A 1019 -26.52 37.14 0.91
C TYR A 1019 -27.14 38.50 0.62
N GLU A 1020 -28.41 38.55 0.20
CA GLU A 1020 -29.15 39.80 -0.02
C GLU A 1020 -29.31 40.61 1.26
N SER A 1021 -29.65 39.94 2.36
CA SER A 1021 -29.74 40.59 3.66
C SER A 1021 -28.39 41.17 4.10
N MET A 1022 -27.31 40.40 4.00
CA MET A 1022 -25.95 40.88 4.30
C MET A 1022 -25.55 42.08 3.44
N LEU A 1023 -25.78 42.01 2.12
CA LEU A 1023 -25.51 43.10 1.17
C LEU A 1023 -26.27 44.38 1.55
N ASN A 1024 -27.57 44.27 1.84
CA ASN A 1024 -28.42 45.39 2.21
C ASN A 1024 -27.96 46.06 3.51
N LYS A 1025 -27.58 45.28 4.53
CA LYS A 1025 -27.08 45.81 5.81
C LYS A 1025 -25.75 46.55 5.62
N LEU A 1026 -24.81 45.99 4.87
CA LEU A 1026 -23.51 46.62 4.62
C LEU A 1026 -23.67 47.92 3.83
N MET A 1027 -24.41 47.90 2.72
CA MET A 1027 -24.61 49.09 1.87
C MET A 1027 -25.37 50.21 2.58
N LYS A 1028 -26.29 49.88 3.50
CA LYS A 1028 -27.06 50.89 4.24
C LYS A 1028 -26.24 51.61 5.31
N ASN A 1029 -25.29 50.91 5.95
CA ASN A 1029 -24.64 51.40 7.16
C ASN A 1029 -23.16 51.78 6.98
N LEU A 1030 -22.50 51.33 5.90
CA LEU A 1030 -21.08 51.56 5.68
C LEU A 1030 -20.79 52.29 4.37
N PRO A 1031 -19.74 53.13 4.30
CA PRO A 1031 -19.33 53.79 3.07
C PRO A 1031 -18.86 52.76 2.03
N LEU A 1032 -19.30 52.91 0.78
CA LEU A 1032 -18.93 52.00 -0.31
C LEU A 1032 -17.41 51.78 -0.43
N ARG A 1033 -16.59 52.81 -0.21
CA ARG A 1033 -15.13 52.73 -0.32
C ARG A 1033 -14.51 51.70 0.65
N ASP A 1034 -15.14 51.47 1.81
CA ASP A 1034 -14.61 50.59 2.86
C ASP A 1034 -15.01 49.12 2.62
N ILE A 1035 -16.04 48.89 1.78
CA ILE A 1035 -16.63 47.57 1.51
C ILE A 1035 -16.66 47.22 0.01
N TYR A 1036 -15.97 47.98 -0.84
CA TYR A 1036 -16.16 47.93 -2.30
C TYR A 1036 -15.99 46.52 -2.87
N MET A 1037 -14.90 45.83 -2.53
CA MET A 1037 -14.66 44.47 -3.02
C MET A 1037 -15.62 43.43 -2.40
N LEU A 1038 -15.97 43.57 -1.13
CA LEU A 1038 -16.95 42.70 -0.48
C LEU A 1038 -18.35 42.82 -1.12
N VAL A 1039 -18.76 44.05 -1.50
CA VAL A 1039 -20.00 44.29 -2.25
C VAL A 1039 -19.94 43.66 -3.63
N TRP A 1040 -18.81 43.76 -4.34
CA TRP A 1040 -18.61 43.07 -5.63
C TRP A 1040 -18.75 41.56 -5.48
N ASP A 1041 -18.06 40.95 -4.52
CA ASP A 1041 -18.13 39.51 -4.28
C ASP A 1041 -19.54 39.05 -3.90
N LEU A 1042 -20.25 39.79 -3.04
CA LEU A 1042 -21.64 39.51 -2.66
C LEU A 1042 -22.58 39.57 -3.86
N ARG A 1043 -22.48 40.63 -4.69
CA ARG A 1043 -23.33 40.78 -5.87
C ARG A 1043 -23.06 39.70 -6.91
N LEU A 1044 -21.80 39.37 -7.18
CA LEU A 1044 -21.42 38.27 -8.07
C LEU A 1044 -21.91 36.92 -7.54
N THR A 1045 -21.80 36.69 -6.24
CA THR A 1045 -22.31 35.50 -5.53
C THR A 1045 -23.82 35.33 -5.68
N ILE A 1046 -24.58 36.42 -5.63
CA ILE A 1046 -26.04 36.45 -5.87
C ILE A 1046 -26.36 36.21 -7.35
N ILE A 1047 -25.67 36.90 -8.28
CA ILE A 1047 -25.88 36.73 -9.72
C ILE A 1047 -25.63 35.28 -10.15
N THR A 1048 -24.50 34.69 -9.74
CA THR A 1048 -24.17 33.29 -10.06
C THR A 1048 -25.24 32.31 -9.58
N ARG A 1049 -25.81 32.53 -8.37
CA ARG A 1049 -26.89 31.71 -7.81
C ARG A 1049 -28.19 31.83 -8.60
N ARG A 1050 -28.59 33.05 -8.99
CA ARG A 1050 -29.80 33.31 -9.79
C ARG A 1050 -29.69 32.69 -11.18
N GLU A 1051 -28.52 32.73 -11.79
CA GLU A 1051 -28.29 32.06 -13.09
C GLU A 1051 -28.40 30.53 -12.97
N ILE A 1052 -27.83 29.94 -11.90
CA ILE A 1052 -27.98 28.50 -11.64
C ILE A 1052 -29.45 28.13 -11.38
N GLN A 1053 -30.18 28.95 -10.62
CA GLN A 1053 -31.61 28.75 -10.39
C GLN A 1053 -32.40 28.75 -11.71
N THR A 1054 -32.15 29.75 -12.55
CA THR A 1054 -32.79 29.89 -13.87
C THR A 1054 -32.55 28.64 -14.73
N GLU A 1055 -31.34 28.08 -14.70
CA GLU A 1055 -31.05 26.86 -15.45
C GLU A 1055 -31.67 25.61 -14.85
N LYS A 1056 -31.77 25.48 -13.52
CA LYS A 1056 -32.49 24.37 -12.90
C LYS A 1056 -33.97 24.40 -13.25
N ASP A 1057 -34.58 25.58 -13.20
CA ASP A 1057 -35.99 25.78 -13.56
C ASP A 1057 -36.24 25.44 -15.04
N ASN A 1058 -35.29 25.78 -15.93
CA ASN A 1058 -35.35 25.43 -17.35
C ASN A 1058 -35.08 23.92 -17.61
N ALA A 1059 -34.13 23.30 -16.90
CA ALA A 1059 -33.71 21.92 -17.10
C ALA A 1059 -34.74 20.87 -16.64
N LEU A 1060 -35.66 21.23 -15.73
CA LEU A 1060 -36.80 20.39 -15.33
C LEU A 1060 -37.76 20.05 -16.49
N THR A 1061 -37.57 20.67 -17.68
CA THR A 1061 -38.42 20.46 -18.86
C THR A 1061 -37.76 19.69 -20.03
N ALA A 1062 -36.45 19.41 -19.98
CA ALA A 1062 -35.73 18.77 -21.10
C ALA A 1062 -34.78 17.66 -20.61
N SER A 1063 -35.03 16.41 -21.03
CA SER A 1063 -34.32 15.23 -20.50
C SER A 1063 -32.90 15.02 -21.00
N ASP A 1064 -32.38 15.80 -21.95
CA ASP A 1064 -31.10 15.47 -22.59
C ASP A 1064 -30.25 16.71 -22.96
N VAL A 1065 -28.94 16.53 -22.76
CA VAL A 1065 -27.78 17.35 -23.20
C VAL A 1065 -27.26 18.44 -22.24
N TRP A 1066 -26.48 18.01 -21.23
CA TRP A 1066 -25.63 18.88 -20.39
C TRP A 1066 -24.52 19.61 -21.17
N ILE A 1067 -24.22 19.22 -22.41
CA ILE A 1067 -23.10 19.78 -23.21
C ILE A 1067 -23.40 21.22 -23.68
N ASP A 1068 -24.68 21.57 -23.89
CA ASP A 1068 -25.09 22.91 -24.37
C ASP A 1068 -25.42 23.91 -23.26
N ILE A 1069 -25.52 23.46 -22.01
CA ILE A 1069 -25.92 24.30 -20.87
C ILE A 1069 -24.79 25.23 -20.45
N ILE A 1070 -23.55 24.71 -20.35
CA ILE A 1070 -22.40 25.48 -19.85
C ILE A 1070 -22.11 26.72 -20.72
N PRO A 1071 -22.04 26.64 -22.07
CA PRO A 1071 -21.81 27.83 -22.89
C PRO A 1071 -22.92 28.88 -22.76
N LYS A 1072 -24.19 28.46 -22.81
CA LYS A 1072 -25.35 29.36 -22.71
C LYS A 1072 -25.40 30.04 -21.35
N SER A 1073 -25.22 29.29 -20.28
CA SER A 1073 -25.27 29.80 -18.92
C SER A 1073 -24.10 30.68 -18.55
N SER A 1074 -22.89 30.31 -18.97
CA SER A 1074 -21.71 31.16 -18.77
C SER A 1074 -21.82 32.48 -19.55
N THR A 1075 -22.44 32.45 -20.74
CA THR A 1075 -22.70 33.67 -21.52
C THR A 1075 -23.74 34.57 -20.83
N ARG A 1076 -24.82 34.01 -20.28
CA ARG A 1076 -25.80 34.78 -19.50
C ARG A 1076 -25.20 35.36 -18.22
N LEU A 1077 -24.36 34.60 -17.52
CA LEU A 1077 -23.58 35.12 -16.39
C LEU A 1077 -22.76 36.35 -16.82
N GLY A 1078 -22.05 36.28 -17.95
CA GLY A 1078 -21.34 37.43 -18.53
C GLY A 1078 -22.24 38.63 -18.82
N ARG A 1079 -23.43 38.39 -19.37
CA ARG A 1079 -24.43 39.44 -19.64
C ARG A 1079 -24.89 40.11 -18.35
N ASP A 1080 -25.19 39.36 -17.30
CA ASP A 1080 -25.68 39.94 -16.05
C ASP A 1080 -24.58 40.65 -15.25
N VAL A 1081 -23.33 40.15 -15.33
CA VAL A 1081 -22.15 40.90 -14.85
C VAL A 1081 -21.97 42.21 -15.64
N GLY A 1082 -22.22 42.20 -16.96
CA GLY A 1082 -22.18 43.42 -17.78
C GLY A 1082 -23.20 44.47 -17.36
N LYS A 1083 -24.44 44.05 -17.03
CA LYS A 1083 -25.45 44.95 -16.44
C LYS A 1083 -24.98 45.55 -15.12
N LEU A 1084 -24.34 44.74 -14.28
CA LEU A 1084 -23.78 45.23 -13.01
C LEU A 1084 -22.71 46.29 -13.24
N ILE A 1085 -21.79 46.09 -14.20
CA ILE A 1085 -20.78 47.08 -14.55
C ILE A 1085 -21.43 48.39 -15.00
N ILE A 1086 -22.44 48.33 -15.88
CA ILE A 1086 -23.18 49.50 -16.35
C ILE A 1086 -23.82 50.25 -15.16
N GLU A 1087 -24.48 49.54 -14.24
CA GLU A 1087 -25.06 50.14 -13.03
C GLU A 1087 -24.02 50.93 -12.23
N TYR A 1088 -22.82 50.38 -12.03
CA TYR A 1088 -21.74 51.08 -11.33
C TYR A 1088 -21.24 52.31 -12.10
N VAL A 1089 -21.14 52.23 -13.42
CA VAL A 1089 -20.70 53.34 -14.30
C VAL A 1089 -21.73 54.47 -14.27
N GLU A 1090 -23.00 54.16 -14.48
CA GLU A 1090 -24.11 55.14 -14.47
C GLU A 1090 -24.24 55.83 -13.10
N ASN A 1091 -24.07 55.06 -12.02
CA ASN A 1091 -24.08 55.59 -10.66
C ASN A 1091 -22.76 56.31 -10.26
N LYS A 1092 -21.77 56.41 -11.16
CA LYS A 1092 -20.45 57.01 -10.91
C LYS A 1092 -19.71 56.39 -9.72
N THR A 1093 -19.85 55.08 -9.57
CA THR A 1093 -19.25 54.28 -8.49
C THR A 1093 -18.34 53.17 -9.02
N TYR A 1094 -18.09 53.14 -10.33
CA TYR A 1094 -17.10 52.27 -10.96
C TYR A 1094 -15.69 52.83 -10.82
N PHE A 1095 -14.79 52.10 -10.18
CA PHE A 1095 -13.39 52.49 -10.01
C PHE A 1095 -12.47 51.65 -10.89
N SER A 1096 -11.88 52.27 -11.92
CA SER A 1096 -10.98 51.60 -12.86
C SER A 1096 -9.70 51.04 -12.20
N SER A 1097 -9.27 51.60 -11.06
CA SER A 1097 -8.13 51.10 -10.29
C SER A 1097 -8.31 49.67 -9.75
N PHE A 1098 -9.57 49.19 -9.64
CA PHE A 1098 -9.90 47.86 -9.14
C PHE A 1098 -10.19 46.84 -10.25
N ILE A 1099 -9.97 47.20 -11.53
CA ILE A 1099 -10.22 46.28 -12.66
C ILE A 1099 -9.55 44.90 -12.47
N PRO A 1100 -8.29 44.78 -12.01
CA PRO A 1100 -7.67 43.47 -11.77
C PRO A 1100 -8.41 42.65 -10.71
N ASP A 1101 -8.80 43.26 -9.60
CA ASP A 1101 -9.50 42.60 -8.49
C ASP A 1101 -10.92 42.21 -8.88
N ILE A 1102 -11.65 43.09 -9.57
CA ILE A 1102 -12.99 42.81 -10.12
C ILE A 1102 -12.91 41.67 -11.13
N CYS A 1103 -11.91 41.67 -12.02
CA CYS A 1103 -11.70 40.58 -12.97
C CYS A 1103 -11.44 39.25 -12.25
N GLN A 1104 -10.65 39.26 -11.16
CA GLN A 1104 -10.41 38.06 -10.37
C GLN A 1104 -11.67 37.56 -9.67
N ALA A 1105 -12.50 38.47 -9.13
CA ALA A 1105 -13.79 38.13 -8.53
C ALA A 1105 -14.75 37.51 -9.56
N ILE A 1106 -14.82 38.06 -10.78
CA ILE A 1106 -15.62 37.50 -11.89
C ILE A 1106 -15.11 36.11 -12.28
N ARG A 1107 -13.78 35.90 -12.36
CA ARG A 1107 -13.19 34.58 -12.62
C ARG A 1107 -13.54 33.58 -11.51
N SER A 1108 -13.52 33.99 -10.24
CA SER A 1108 -13.99 33.14 -9.13
C SER A 1108 -15.46 32.79 -9.29
N ALA A 1109 -16.33 33.77 -9.56
CA ALA A 1109 -17.76 33.54 -9.76
C ALA A 1109 -18.05 32.60 -10.94
N ALA A 1110 -17.26 32.68 -12.02
CA ALA A 1110 -17.35 31.80 -13.18
C ALA A 1110 -16.91 30.36 -12.87
N LYS A 1111 -15.85 30.18 -12.06
CA LYS A 1111 -15.44 28.86 -11.57
C LYS A 1111 -16.51 28.22 -10.70
N ASP A 1112 -17.08 29.01 -9.79
CA ASP A 1112 -18.18 28.59 -8.92
C ASP A 1112 -19.41 28.16 -9.74
N HIS A 1113 -19.74 28.95 -10.78
CA HIS A 1113 -20.81 28.63 -11.73
C HIS A 1113 -20.58 27.30 -12.44
N LEU A 1114 -19.38 27.06 -12.95
CA LEU A 1114 -19.00 25.80 -13.60
C LEU A 1114 -19.08 24.62 -12.64
N PHE A 1115 -18.56 24.78 -11.42
CA PHE A 1115 -18.54 23.75 -10.39
C PHE A 1115 -19.94 23.23 -10.08
N CYS A 1116 -20.91 24.14 -9.89
CA CYS A 1116 -22.30 23.80 -9.61
C CYS A 1116 -23.01 23.11 -10.78
N LEU A 1117 -22.67 23.44 -12.04
CA LEU A 1117 -23.33 22.87 -13.22
C LEU A 1117 -22.74 21.53 -13.66
N ASN A 1118 -21.45 21.26 -13.45
CA ASN A 1118 -20.77 20.13 -14.11
C ASN A 1118 -20.36 18.97 -13.19
N GLY A 1119 -20.66 19.02 -11.89
CA GLY A 1119 -20.54 17.88 -10.97
C GLY A 1119 -19.19 17.15 -11.02
N PHE A 1120 -18.08 17.89 -10.85
CA PHE A 1120 -16.69 17.39 -10.88
C PHE A 1120 -16.14 16.85 -12.21
N LYS A 1121 -16.86 16.94 -13.33
CA LYS A 1121 -16.27 16.56 -14.62
C LYS A 1121 -15.20 17.58 -15.04
N PRO A 1122 -14.07 17.14 -15.60
CA PRO A 1122 -13.06 18.05 -16.12
C PRO A 1122 -13.63 18.78 -17.34
N TYR A 1123 -13.98 20.06 -17.17
CA TYR A 1123 -14.31 20.98 -18.25
C TYR A 1123 -13.23 22.06 -18.30
N ASP A 1124 -12.99 22.57 -19.49
CA ASP A 1124 -11.97 23.60 -19.70
C ASP A 1124 -12.44 24.92 -19.09
N VAL A 1125 -11.87 25.27 -17.92
CA VAL A 1125 -12.18 26.50 -17.18
C VAL A 1125 -11.90 27.74 -18.04
N GLU A 1126 -10.91 27.68 -18.94
CA GLU A 1126 -10.58 28.80 -19.81
C GLU A 1126 -11.71 29.07 -20.82
N LYS A 1127 -12.39 28.01 -21.32
CA LYS A 1127 -13.56 28.19 -22.21
C LYS A 1127 -14.71 28.89 -21.50
N VAL A 1128 -14.92 28.63 -20.21
CA VAL A 1128 -15.94 29.33 -19.42
C VAL A 1128 -15.66 30.83 -19.36
N PHE A 1129 -14.39 31.23 -19.19
CA PHE A 1129 -14.00 32.64 -19.22
C PHE A 1129 -14.28 33.29 -20.58
N LEU A 1130 -14.08 32.56 -21.69
CA LEU A 1130 -14.43 33.04 -23.02
C LEU A 1130 -15.94 33.25 -23.18
N TYR A 1131 -16.78 32.35 -22.67
CA TYR A 1131 -18.23 32.53 -22.72
C TYR A 1131 -18.69 33.72 -21.87
N VAL A 1132 -18.13 33.89 -20.67
CA VAL A 1132 -18.39 35.08 -19.84
C VAL A 1132 -17.95 36.36 -20.56
N ALA A 1133 -16.78 36.35 -21.20
CA ALA A 1133 -16.29 37.48 -22.01
C ALA A 1133 -17.23 37.79 -23.20
N SER A 1134 -17.76 36.77 -23.87
CA SER A 1134 -18.74 36.93 -24.95
C SER A 1134 -20.02 37.63 -24.45
N GLY A 1135 -20.53 37.22 -23.28
CA GLY A 1135 -21.70 37.83 -22.65
C GLY A 1135 -21.47 39.29 -22.23
N LEU A 1136 -20.28 39.62 -21.73
CA LEU A 1136 -19.90 41.01 -21.40
C LEU A 1136 -19.96 41.92 -22.64
N LEU A 1137 -19.54 41.41 -23.79
CA LEU A 1137 -19.55 42.15 -25.06
C LEU A 1137 -20.95 42.35 -25.66
N GLU A 1138 -21.99 41.74 -25.12
CA GLU A 1138 -23.37 42.07 -25.53
C GLU A 1138 -23.78 43.48 -25.11
N HIS A 1139 -23.07 44.06 -24.14
CA HIS A 1139 -23.25 45.42 -23.69
C HIS A 1139 -22.24 46.33 -24.39
N GLU A 1140 -22.72 47.30 -25.17
CA GLU A 1140 -21.90 48.22 -25.97
C GLU A 1140 -21.27 49.37 -25.14
N PHE A 1141 -20.69 49.04 -23.97
CA PHE A 1141 -20.00 50.00 -23.08
C PHE A 1141 -18.48 49.80 -23.09
N PRO A 1142 -17.66 50.87 -23.00
CA PRO A 1142 -16.20 50.74 -22.97
C PRO A 1142 -15.69 49.86 -21.82
N GLU A 1143 -16.27 49.99 -20.63
CA GLU A 1143 -15.85 49.26 -19.43
C GLU A 1143 -16.13 47.76 -19.52
N THR A 1144 -17.24 47.35 -20.15
CA THR A 1144 -17.55 45.93 -20.37
C THR A 1144 -16.61 45.32 -21.40
N HIS A 1145 -16.20 46.09 -22.42
CA HIS A 1145 -15.21 45.67 -23.41
C HIS A 1145 -13.81 45.54 -22.78
N ILE A 1146 -13.40 46.48 -21.94
CA ILE A 1146 -12.15 46.41 -21.17
C ILE A 1146 -12.17 45.19 -20.24
N MET A 1147 -13.29 44.91 -19.57
CA MET A 1147 -13.42 43.72 -18.73
C MET A 1147 -13.33 42.42 -19.54
N ALA A 1148 -14.00 42.35 -20.69
CA ALA A 1148 -13.92 41.20 -21.59
C ALA A 1148 -12.49 40.94 -22.09
N ILE A 1149 -11.71 41.99 -22.38
CA ILE A 1149 -10.28 41.88 -22.73
C ILE A 1149 -9.49 41.28 -21.56
N ASN A 1150 -9.77 41.68 -20.31
CA ASN A 1150 -9.08 41.16 -19.13
C ASN A 1150 -9.43 39.69 -18.84
N MET A 1151 -10.61 39.23 -19.24
CA MET A 1151 -11.02 37.82 -19.15
C MET A 1151 -10.30 36.90 -20.14
N LEU A 1152 -9.65 37.44 -21.18
CA LEU A 1152 -8.86 36.63 -22.13
C LEU A 1152 -7.59 36.03 -21.49
N PRO A 1153 -7.19 34.81 -21.90
CA PRO A 1153 -6.04 34.09 -21.34
C PRO A 1153 -4.71 34.81 -21.57
N ASP A 1154 -3.84 34.80 -20.56
CA ASP A 1154 -2.62 35.61 -20.53
C ASP A 1154 -1.45 35.06 -21.37
N THR A 1155 -1.39 33.75 -21.69
CA THR A 1155 -0.36 33.14 -22.57
C THR A 1155 -0.69 31.68 -22.93
N GLY A 1156 -0.76 31.35 -24.22
CA GLY A 1156 -0.79 29.97 -24.74
C GLY A 1156 -1.19 29.92 -26.21
N HIS A 1157 -0.28 29.52 -27.10
CA HIS A 1157 -0.48 29.50 -28.56
C HIS A 1157 -1.71 28.68 -29.04
N ILE A 1158 -2.24 27.79 -28.20
CA ILE A 1158 -3.33 26.86 -28.54
C ILE A 1158 -4.73 27.51 -28.42
N LEU A 1159 -4.94 28.42 -27.46
CA LEU A 1159 -6.25 29.06 -27.24
C LEU A 1159 -6.45 30.34 -28.05
N TRP A 1160 -5.38 31.09 -28.32
CA TRP A 1160 -5.46 32.28 -29.19
C TRP A 1160 -5.80 31.93 -30.66
N SER A 1161 -5.63 30.67 -31.05
CA SER A 1161 -6.05 30.14 -32.36
C SER A 1161 -7.45 29.52 -32.35
N SER A 1162 -8.19 29.57 -31.23
CA SER A 1162 -9.58 29.10 -31.20
C SER A 1162 -10.51 30.10 -31.90
N ASP A 1163 -11.53 29.58 -32.58
CA ASP A 1163 -12.52 30.41 -33.28
C ASP A 1163 -13.25 31.35 -32.31
N GLU A 1164 -13.46 30.93 -31.07
CA GLU A 1164 -14.12 31.71 -30.01
C GLU A 1164 -13.30 32.95 -29.60
N VAL A 1165 -11.98 32.82 -29.41
CA VAL A 1165 -11.11 33.99 -29.14
C VAL A 1165 -11.08 34.92 -30.34
N GLY A 1166 -11.05 34.37 -31.56
CA GLY A 1166 -11.13 35.15 -32.80
C GLY A 1166 -12.38 36.03 -32.87
N GLN A 1167 -13.55 35.47 -32.53
CA GLN A 1167 -14.82 36.20 -32.51
C GLN A 1167 -14.84 37.33 -31.46
N ILE A 1168 -14.36 37.06 -30.24
CA ILE A 1168 -14.28 38.05 -29.16
C ILE A 1168 -13.34 39.20 -29.57
N VAL A 1169 -12.15 38.88 -30.07
CA VAL A 1169 -11.16 39.87 -30.52
C VAL A 1169 -11.70 40.70 -31.69
N GLN A 1170 -12.40 40.09 -32.65
CA GLN A 1170 -13.00 40.82 -33.77
C GLN A 1170 -14.07 41.81 -33.30
N LYS A 1171 -14.93 41.39 -32.37
CA LYS A 1171 -15.99 42.24 -31.80
C LYS A 1171 -15.41 43.43 -31.03
N VAL A 1172 -14.34 43.21 -30.25
CA VAL A 1172 -13.60 44.28 -29.57
C VAL A 1172 -12.92 45.22 -30.58
N LYS A 1173 -12.30 44.70 -31.64
CA LYS A 1173 -11.66 45.53 -32.69
C LYS A 1173 -12.64 46.42 -33.45
N SER A 1174 -13.89 45.97 -33.63
CA SER A 1174 -14.91 46.78 -34.29
C SER A 1174 -15.50 47.90 -33.40
N TYR A 1175 -15.20 47.92 -32.10
CA TYR A 1175 -15.75 48.91 -31.18
C TYR A 1175 -14.94 50.23 -31.24
N PRO A 1176 -15.57 51.37 -31.60
CA PRO A 1176 -14.85 52.62 -31.94
C PRO A 1176 -14.48 53.45 -30.70
N ASP A 1177 -13.81 52.84 -29.72
CA ASP A 1177 -13.32 53.52 -28.51
C ASP A 1177 -11.80 53.38 -28.37
N SER A 1178 -11.11 54.51 -28.19
CA SER A 1178 -9.64 54.54 -28.15
C SER A 1178 -9.04 53.83 -26.94
N GLU A 1179 -9.73 53.81 -25.80
CA GLU A 1179 -9.27 53.15 -24.58
C GLU A 1179 -9.42 51.63 -24.70
N VAL A 1180 -10.55 51.16 -25.26
CA VAL A 1180 -10.77 49.75 -25.58
C VAL A 1180 -9.72 49.23 -26.58
N GLN A 1181 -9.45 49.99 -27.65
CA GLN A 1181 -8.41 49.60 -28.63
C GLN A 1181 -7.02 49.57 -28.00
N ALA A 1182 -6.69 50.54 -27.14
CA ALA A 1182 -5.44 50.57 -26.41
C ALA A 1182 -5.31 49.40 -25.41
N ALA A 1183 -6.38 49.05 -24.71
CA ALA A 1183 -6.41 47.92 -23.78
C ALA A 1183 -6.22 46.58 -24.52
N LEU A 1184 -6.86 46.41 -25.68
CA LEU A 1184 -6.68 45.21 -26.52
C LEU A 1184 -5.25 45.12 -27.04
N TYR A 1185 -4.70 46.23 -27.54
CA TYR A 1185 -3.31 46.31 -27.96
C TYR A 1185 -2.37 45.95 -26.79
N PHE A 1186 -2.57 46.55 -25.62
CA PHE A 1186 -1.79 46.24 -24.43
C PHE A 1186 -1.90 44.76 -24.05
N LYS A 1187 -3.08 44.14 -24.04
CA LYS A 1187 -3.25 42.71 -23.76
C LYS A 1187 -2.55 41.82 -24.78
N GLN A 1188 -2.52 42.20 -26.06
CA GLN A 1188 -1.84 41.45 -27.13
C GLN A 1188 -0.31 41.59 -27.09
N TYR A 1189 0.21 42.70 -26.57
CA TYR A 1189 1.64 43.04 -26.68
C TYR A 1189 2.39 43.17 -25.34
N SER A 1190 1.70 43.20 -24.19
CA SER A 1190 2.29 43.41 -22.85
C SER A 1190 3.18 42.27 -22.33
N LYS A 1191 3.36 41.17 -23.08
CA LYS A 1191 4.31 40.08 -22.76
C LYS A 1191 5.25 39.68 -23.91
N LYS A 1192 5.60 40.60 -24.81
CA LYS A 1192 6.78 40.45 -25.70
C LYS A 1192 8.12 40.78 -25.01
N ILE A 1193 8.14 40.94 -23.70
CA ILE A 1193 9.39 41.04 -22.91
C ILE A 1193 9.64 39.67 -22.26
N PRO A 1194 10.72 38.96 -22.62
CA PRO A 1194 11.09 37.74 -21.92
C PRO A 1194 11.57 38.12 -20.52
N TYR A 1195 10.74 37.91 -19.49
CA TYR A 1195 11.26 37.81 -18.13
C TYR A 1195 12.00 36.47 -18.00
N PRO A 1196 13.23 36.47 -17.47
CA PRO A 1196 13.97 35.23 -17.24
C PRO A 1196 13.22 34.36 -16.23
N ARG A 1197 13.07 33.08 -16.56
CA ARG A 1197 12.63 32.03 -15.65
C ARG A 1197 13.55 32.02 -14.41
N TYR A 1198 13.01 32.41 -13.26
CA TYR A 1198 13.50 31.94 -11.97
C TYR A 1198 12.43 31.04 -11.36
N TYR A 1199 12.78 29.77 -11.20
CA TYR A 1199 12.05 28.83 -10.34
C TYR A 1199 12.61 28.93 -8.91
N GLY A 1200 11.70 29.03 -7.93
CA GLY A 1200 11.83 28.34 -6.64
C GLY A 1200 12.53 29.05 -5.49
N ASN A 1201 11.72 29.40 -4.47
CA ASN A 1201 11.99 29.42 -3.03
C ASN A 1201 13.21 30.18 -2.49
N HIS A 1202 12.97 31.33 -1.85
CA HIS A 1202 13.22 31.52 -0.41
C HIS A 1202 13.02 32.98 0.07
N TYR A 1203 12.37 33.09 1.24
CA TYR A 1203 12.43 34.15 2.25
C TYR A 1203 11.76 35.53 2.06
N ALA A 1204 10.93 35.81 3.07
CA ALA A 1204 10.59 37.11 3.62
C ALA A 1204 11.79 38.08 3.72
N LEU A 1205 11.51 39.38 3.52
CA LEU A 1205 11.89 40.50 4.40
C LEU A 1205 11.78 41.85 3.66
N TYR A 1206 10.95 42.71 4.26
CA TYR A 1206 11.01 44.19 4.32
C TYR A 1206 10.55 45.11 3.18
N ALA A 1207 9.73 46.06 3.66
CA ALA A 1207 9.56 47.48 3.30
C ALA A 1207 8.69 47.84 2.10
#